data_AF-A0A7L2GTU8-F1
#
_entry.id   AF-A0A7L2GTU8-F1
#
_cell.length_a   1.000
_cell.length_b   1.000
_cell.length_c   1.000
_cell.angle_alpha   90.00
_cell.angle_beta   90.00
_cell.angle_gamma   90.00
#
_symmetry.space_group_name_H-M   'P 1'
#
loop_
_entity.id
_entity.type
_entity.pdbx_description
1 polymer ?
#
loop_
_entity_poly.entity_id
_entity_poly.type
_entity_poly.pdbx_seq_one_letter_code
_entity_poly.pdbx_strand_id
1 'polypeptide(L)'
;QSEYHYEYTACDSMGSRWRVAVPHTPGLCTGLPDPVKGTECSFSCKAGEFLDMGAQACQPCAHGTYSLGTGVRFDEWDEVPHGFASIATNLEADDGFGDAVENCTGSTWVPLGDYVASNTDECTATLVYAVSLKQAGTASFEYIYPDSSIVFEFFVGDRGPEGCRAGGWGSLGTWRGSLGTWWGVPGDMVELSRGNNVLYWRTTAFSVWSRVPKPVLVRNISITGVAYTSECFPCKPGTYAPAAGSSTCHLCPANTFSGKGATACQPCEPTAYAEPGSASCTPRPPCTDKDYFYTHTACDAGGETQLMFKWAEPKICSEELPGATQLPPSGVKSRCPPCNPGFATTNGTSCQPCPHGSYSNGSGCHSCPAGTEPALGLEYKWWNVLPSNMETTVLSGVNFEYKGMAGWEVAGDYIYTAAGASDNDFMILTLLVPGFSPPSPVLEDAESKEVARITFVFETVCSVSCELYFMVGISSRTNTPVETWTGAKGKQSYTYVVEKNATTSFTWAFQRTPYHEAGRQYTSDVAKLYSINVTNVLGGVASFCRRCAPQPAGSCAPCPPGSAVEPGSGACHPCPPGTYLQGHPSDGPPACQPCGPGTHSNQLRSLCYNNCSFSLELRGHLLHYDFPALAAGAALATGPSFTAKGRRYFHHFSLSLCGHQGRKAATCTDNVTDARLPAGAGAPSRVVTSYVCQAIVVPPDAVGYKTPVSSQPVSLADRLVG
;
A
#
# COMPACT_ATOMS: atom_id res chain seq x y z
N GLN A 1 16.82 -37.04 33.20
CA GLN A 1 16.77 -35.77 32.44
C GLN A 1 15.52 -35.65 31.57
N SER A 2 14.72 -36.71 31.36
CA SER A 2 13.46 -36.64 30.59
C SER A 2 12.22 -36.25 31.42
N GLU A 3 12.36 -35.97 32.72
CA GLU A 3 11.23 -35.73 33.64
C GLU A 3 11.15 -34.28 34.17
N TYR A 4 12.17 -33.45 33.90
CA TYR A 4 12.23 -32.06 34.36
C TYR A 4 13.12 -31.20 33.44
N HIS A 5 12.79 -29.91 33.32
CA HIS A 5 13.63 -28.88 32.68
C HIS A 5 14.20 -27.91 33.72
N TYR A 6 15.23 -27.14 33.36
CA TYR A 6 15.79 -26.12 34.25
C TYR A 6 15.24 -24.74 33.91
N GLU A 7 14.82 -24.01 34.93
CA GLU A 7 14.46 -22.59 34.84
C GLU A 7 15.23 -21.78 35.87
N TYR A 8 15.39 -20.47 35.62
CA TYR A 8 15.84 -19.56 36.66
C TYR A 8 14.65 -18.99 37.42
N THR A 9 14.79 -18.88 38.73
CA THR A 9 13.86 -18.12 39.57
C THR A 9 13.89 -16.63 39.21
N ALA A 10 12.87 -15.90 39.69
CA ALA A 10 12.93 -14.45 39.71
C ALA A 10 14.21 -13.96 40.44
N CYS A 11 14.69 -12.81 40.01
CA CYS A 11 15.83 -12.15 40.62
C CYS A 11 15.46 -11.59 41.99
N ASP A 12 16.31 -11.82 42.98
CA ASP A 12 16.19 -11.13 44.26
C ASP A 12 16.64 -9.66 44.16
N SER A 13 16.43 -8.91 45.23
CA SER A 13 16.82 -7.49 45.33
C SER A 13 18.34 -7.25 45.22
N MET A 14 19.15 -8.30 45.37
CA MET A 14 20.61 -8.25 45.21
C MET A 14 21.07 -8.70 43.81
N GLY A 15 20.14 -8.96 42.89
CA GLY A 15 20.45 -9.38 41.51
C GLY A 15 20.92 -10.83 41.38
N SER A 16 20.75 -11.64 42.43
CA SER A 16 21.00 -13.08 42.40
C SER A 16 19.71 -13.85 42.05
N ARG A 17 19.89 -15.02 41.45
CA ARG A 17 18.80 -15.95 41.10
C ARG A 17 19.28 -17.38 41.27
N TRP A 18 18.35 -18.33 41.29
CA TRP A 18 18.64 -19.75 41.44
C TRP A 18 18.19 -20.51 40.20
N ARG A 19 19.00 -21.48 39.77
CA ARG A 19 18.61 -22.48 38.76
C ARG A 19 17.88 -23.59 39.48
N VAL A 20 16.62 -23.82 39.14
CA VAL A 20 15.76 -24.85 39.71
C VAL A 20 15.33 -25.85 38.64
N ALA A 21 15.16 -27.10 39.03
CA ALA A 21 14.56 -28.12 38.17
C ALA A 21 13.04 -28.08 38.32
N VAL A 22 12.32 -27.88 37.22
CA VAL A 22 10.87 -27.83 37.13
C VAL A 22 10.39 -29.12 36.43
N PRO A 23 9.56 -29.95 37.08
CA PRO A 23 9.05 -31.17 36.46
C PRO A 23 8.08 -30.84 35.32
N HIS A 24 8.11 -31.63 34.24
CA HIS A 24 7.20 -31.43 33.10
C HIS A 24 5.73 -31.70 33.46
N THR A 25 5.48 -32.58 34.43
CA THR A 25 4.13 -32.92 34.90
C THR A 25 3.89 -32.30 36.28
N PRO A 26 2.86 -31.45 36.44
CA PRO A 26 2.50 -30.88 37.73
C PRO A 26 2.22 -31.99 38.77
N GLY A 27 2.92 -31.96 39.91
CA GLY A 27 2.70 -32.89 41.03
C GLY A 27 3.73 -34.02 41.19
N LEU A 28 4.66 -34.20 40.24
CA LEU A 28 5.78 -35.13 40.35
C LEU A 28 7.06 -34.39 40.80
N CYS A 29 7.23 -34.19 42.12
CA CYS A 29 8.36 -33.45 42.69
C CYS A 29 9.40 -34.33 43.42
N THR A 30 9.52 -35.62 43.09
CA THR A 30 10.45 -36.54 43.77
C THR A 30 11.72 -36.77 42.96
N GLY A 31 12.89 -36.56 43.57
CA GLY A 31 14.20 -36.82 42.93
C GLY A 31 14.76 -35.67 42.08
N LEU A 32 14.25 -34.45 42.24
CA LEU A 32 14.77 -33.27 41.54
C LEU A 32 16.12 -32.83 42.15
N PRO A 33 17.09 -32.41 41.32
CA PRO A 33 18.38 -31.92 41.80
C PRO A 33 18.22 -30.60 42.58
N ASP A 34 19.11 -30.39 43.55
CA ASP A 34 19.09 -29.19 44.41
C ASP A 34 19.27 -27.90 43.60
N PRO A 35 18.60 -26.80 44.01
CA PRO A 35 18.79 -25.49 43.40
C PRO A 35 20.25 -25.03 43.46
N VAL A 36 20.80 -24.62 42.31
CA VAL A 36 22.17 -24.09 42.22
C VAL A 36 22.11 -22.59 42.00
N LYS A 37 23.05 -21.83 42.57
CA LYS A 37 23.13 -20.38 42.31
C LYS A 37 23.27 -20.15 40.79
N GLY A 38 22.42 -19.27 40.27
CA GLY A 38 22.36 -18.92 38.85
C GLY A 38 23.30 -17.77 38.48
N THR A 39 23.45 -17.54 37.18
CA THR A 39 24.11 -16.33 36.64
C THR A 39 23.44 -15.05 37.12
N GLU A 40 24.20 -13.95 37.18
CA GLU A 40 23.67 -12.64 37.55
C GLU A 40 22.50 -12.20 36.65
N CYS A 41 21.60 -11.39 37.18
CA CYS A 41 20.41 -10.96 36.46
C CYS A 41 20.67 -9.98 35.29
N SER A 42 21.88 -9.45 35.18
CA SER A 42 22.40 -8.66 34.07
C SER A 42 22.95 -9.53 32.93
N PHE A 43 23.10 -10.83 33.15
CA PHE A 43 23.69 -11.75 32.19
C PHE A 43 22.79 -11.93 30.96
N SER A 44 23.39 -11.82 29.77
CA SER A 44 22.74 -12.03 28.49
C SER A 44 23.67 -12.70 27.48
N CYS A 45 23.08 -13.49 26.57
CA CYS A 45 23.81 -14.11 25.46
C CYS A 45 23.76 -13.24 24.21
N LYS A 46 24.82 -13.29 23.40
CA LYS A 46 24.87 -12.55 22.14
C LYS A 46 23.98 -13.20 21.09
N ALA A 47 23.63 -12.46 20.05
CA ALA A 47 22.97 -13.03 18.88
C ALA A 47 23.83 -14.17 18.31
N GLY A 48 23.20 -15.28 17.98
CA GLY A 48 23.86 -16.53 17.60
C GLY A 48 24.22 -17.45 18.77
N GLU A 49 24.01 -17.05 20.02
CA GLU A 49 24.30 -17.87 21.20
C GLU A 49 23.01 -18.19 21.98
N PHE A 50 23.00 -19.31 22.70
CA PHE A 50 21.94 -19.69 23.64
C PHE A 50 22.54 -19.98 25.01
N LEU A 51 21.73 -19.88 26.07
CA LEU A 51 22.18 -20.18 27.42
C LEU A 51 21.97 -21.67 27.72
N ASP A 52 23.06 -22.42 27.78
CA ASP A 52 23.04 -23.78 28.33
C ASP A 52 22.78 -23.70 29.83
N MET A 53 21.57 -24.09 30.25
CA MET A 53 21.16 -24.07 31.66
C MET A 53 21.95 -25.07 32.52
N GLY A 54 22.52 -26.12 31.92
CA GLY A 54 23.40 -27.09 32.57
C GLY A 54 24.73 -26.46 32.96
N ALA A 55 25.39 -25.83 31.98
CA ALA A 55 26.70 -25.18 32.13
C ALA A 55 26.63 -23.74 32.68
N GLN A 56 25.45 -23.13 32.68
CA GLN A 56 25.21 -21.71 32.97
C GLN A 56 26.09 -20.75 32.15
N ALA A 57 26.42 -21.12 30.92
CA ALA A 57 27.26 -20.34 30.00
C ALA A 57 26.62 -20.23 28.61
N CYS A 58 26.88 -19.13 27.90
CA CYS A 58 26.43 -18.96 26.53
C CYS A 58 27.24 -19.87 25.60
N GLN A 59 26.55 -20.65 24.79
CA GLN A 59 27.15 -21.50 23.76
C GLN A 59 26.68 -21.05 22.38
N PRO A 60 27.54 -21.13 21.35
CA PRO A 60 27.15 -20.82 19.99
C PRO A 60 26.13 -21.84 19.48
N CYS A 61 25.16 -21.37 18.70
CA CYS A 61 24.22 -22.25 18.01
C CYS A 61 24.94 -23.19 17.05
N ALA A 62 24.49 -24.44 17.00
CA ALA A 62 24.98 -25.41 16.02
C ALA A 62 24.58 -24.98 14.59
N HIS A 63 25.28 -25.49 13.59
CA HIS A 63 24.91 -25.29 12.19
C HIS A 63 23.44 -25.70 11.96
N GLY A 64 22.73 -24.95 11.12
CA GLY A 64 21.31 -25.19 10.84
C GLY A 64 20.35 -24.68 11.92
N THR A 65 20.87 -24.07 13.00
CA THR A 65 20.08 -23.44 14.05
C THR A 65 20.47 -21.97 14.20
N TYR A 66 19.56 -21.15 14.73
CA TYR A 66 19.78 -19.75 14.95
C TYR A 66 19.27 -19.27 16.30
N SER A 67 19.78 -18.13 16.76
CA SER A 67 19.34 -17.48 17.99
C SER A 67 19.46 -15.96 17.88
N LEU A 68 18.46 -15.23 18.39
CA LEU A 68 18.55 -13.79 18.55
C LEU A 68 19.35 -13.36 19.80
N GLY A 69 19.81 -14.31 20.62
CA GLY A 69 20.56 -14.10 21.85
C GLY A 69 19.66 -13.61 22.98
N THR A 70 19.27 -12.34 22.89
CA THR A 70 18.34 -11.66 23.81
C THR A 70 16.95 -11.52 23.22
N GLY A 71 16.55 -12.42 22.31
CA GLY A 71 15.26 -12.33 21.63
C GLY A 71 14.60 -13.68 21.38
N VAL A 72 13.28 -13.64 21.23
CA VAL A 72 12.42 -14.77 20.85
C VAL A 72 11.77 -14.43 19.52
N ARG A 73 11.62 -15.42 18.63
CA ARG A 73 10.99 -15.27 17.32
C ARG A 73 9.94 -16.36 17.09
N PHE A 74 8.82 -15.97 16.50
CA PHE A 74 7.70 -16.83 16.11
C PHE A 74 7.42 -16.66 14.61
N ASP A 75 7.82 -17.64 13.82
CA ASP A 75 7.74 -17.66 12.36
C ASP A 75 7.21 -18.98 11.76
N GLU A 76 6.86 -19.95 12.61
CA GLU A 76 6.08 -21.14 12.27
C GLU A 76 4.72 -21.04 12.97
N TRP A 77 3.63 -21.19 12.21
CA TRP A 77 2.25 -21.04 12.69
C TRP A 77 1.38 -22.27 12.44
N ASP A 78 1.96 -23.47 12.22
CA ASP A 78 1.20 -24.72 12.05
C ASP A 78 0.22 -24.96 13.21
N GLU A 79 0.66 -24.63 14.42
CA GLU A 79 -0.15 -24.51 15.62
C GLU A 79 0.19 -23.17 16.30
N VAL A 80 -0.74 -22.65 17.12
CA VAL A 80 -0.48 -21.43 17.90
C VAL A 80 0.66 -21.74 18.90
N PRO A 81 1.82 -21.06 18.83
CA PRO A 81 2.97 -21.38 19.67
C PRO A 81 2.65 -21.27 21.17
N HIS A 82 3.31 -22.09 21.99
CA HIS A 82 3.15 -22.05 23.43
C HIS A 82 3.39 -20.63 24.00
N GLY A 83 2.46 -20.17 24.84
CA GLY A 83 2.50 -18.84 25.46
C GLY A 83 1.61 -17.80 24.80
N PHE A 84 1.08 -18.08 23.60
CA PHE A 84 0.00 -17.28 23.01
C PHE A 84 -1.37 -17.71 23.53
N ALA A 85 -2.24 -16.74 23.80
CA ALA A 85 -3.64 -16.96 24.13
C ALA A 85 -4.52 -16.12 23.22
N SER A 86 -5.62 -16.69 22.73
CA SER A 86 -6.62 -15.97 21.95
C SER A 86 -7.88 -15.80 22.81
N ILE A 87 -8.35 -14.57 22.91
CA ILE A 87 -9.50 -14.19 23.74
C ILE A 87 -10.49 -13.44 22.86
N ALA A 88 -11.74 -13.89 22.82
CA ALA A 88 -12.82 -13.14 22.20
C ALA A 88 -13.80 -12.63 23.24
N THR A 89 -14.21 -11.37 23.06
CA THR A 89 -15.18 -10.71 23.93
C THR A 89 -16.35 -10.20 23.12
N ASN A 90 -17.56 -10.44 23.63
CA ASN A 90 -18.73 -9.65 23.30
C ASN A 90 -18.63 -8.28 23.95
N LEU A 91 -19.09 -7.25 23.27
CA LEU A 91 -19.53 -6.02 23.92
C LEU A 91 -21.00 -6.23 24.31
N GLU A 92 -21.28 -6.64 25.55
CA GLU A 92 -22.66 -6.75 26.03
C GLU A 92 -23.21 -5.42 26.58
N ALA A 93 -24.50 -5.22 26.29
CA ALA A 93 -25.54 -4.60 27.09
C ALA A 93 -25.46 -3.08 27.34
N ASP A 94 -26.22 -2.32 26.53
CA ASP A 94 -27.11 -1.31 27.12
C ASP A 94 -28.48 -1.98 27.29
N ASP A 95 -29.03 -1.85 28.50
CA ASP A 95 -30.22 -2.54 28.99
C ASP A 95 -31.46 -2.10 28.22
N GLY A 96 -31.93 -2.88 27.24
CA GLY A 96 -33.15 -2.52 26.52
C GLY A 96 -33.48 -3.38 25.30
N PHE A 97 -34.31 -4.38 25.52
CA PHE A 97 -35.03 -5.22 24.54
C PHE A 97 -34.23 -6.39 23.94
N GLY A 98 -34.73 -7.60 24.25
CA GLY A 98 -34.07 -8.86 23.97
C GLY A 98 -33.99 -9.20 22.49
N ASP A 99 -32.79 -9.62 22.09
CA ASP A 99 -32.57 -10.75 21.20
C ASP A 99 -31.20 -11.36 21.52
N ALA A 100 -31.03 -12.63 21.16
CA ALA A 100 -30.00 -13.56 21.65
C ALA A 100 -28.58 -12.96 21.79
N VAL A 101 -28.02 -13.08 22.99
CA VAL A 101 -26.59 -12.91 23.25
C VAL A 101 -25.81 -13.83 22.30
N GLU A 102 -25.18 -13.27 21.27
CA GLU A 102 -24.28 -14.02 20.38
C GLU A 102 -23.15 -14.59 21.23
N ASN A 103 -22.79 -15.86 21.04
CA ASN A 103 -21.73 -16.49 21.82
C ASN A 103 -20.39 -16.34 21.08
N CYS A 104 -19.61 -15.29 21.39
CA CYS A 104 -18.29 -15.06 20.77
C CYS A 104 -17.21 -16.10 21.14
N THR A 105 -17.56 -17.18 21.84
CA THR A 105 -16.63 -18.26 22.20
C THR A 105 -15.99 -18.98 21.01
N GLY A 106 -16.59 -18.91 19.82
CA GLY A 106 -16.02 -19.46 18.58
C GLY A 106 -15.11 -18.51 17.81
N SER A 107 -15.07 -17.22 18.18
CA SER A 107 -14.23 -16.22 17.51
C SER A 107 -12.82 -16.27 18.07
N THR A 108 -11.81 -16.46 17.21
CA THR A 108 -10.42 -16.60 17.65
C THR A 108 -9.47 -16.26 16.53
N TRP A 109 -8.22 -15.97 16.89
CA TRP A 109 -7.10 -16.02 15.97
C TRP A 109 -6.77 -17.48 15.64
N VAL A 110 -6.59 -17.79 14.36
CA VAL A 110 -6.33 -19.16 13.86
C VAL A 110 -5.10 -19.21 12.97
N PRO A 111 -4.28 -20.27 13.07
CA PRO A 111 -3.32 -20.66 12.04
C PRO A 111 -3.91 -20.63 10.63
N LEU A 112 -3.22 -19.99 9.69
CA LEU A 112 -3.54 -19.99 8.27
C LEU A 112 -2.23 -19.98 7.45
N GLY A 113 -1.70 -21.17 7.18
CA GLY A 113 -0.41 -21.34 6.52
C GLY A 113 0.72 -20.70 7.33
N ASP A 114 1.49 -19.80 6.70
CA ASP A 114 2.59 -19.06 7.34
C ASP A 114 2.14 -17.90 8.27
N TYR A 115 0.83 -17.74 8.50
CA TYR A 115 0.26 -16.62 9.24
C TYR A 115 -0.64 -17.08 10.39
N VAL A 116 -0.84 -16.19 11.36
CA VAL A 116 -2.01 -16.23 12.25
C VAL A 116 -3.04 -15.21 11.76
N ALA A 117 -4.23 -15.71 11.43
CA ALA A 117 -5.34 -14.92 10.89
C ALA A 117 -6.31 -14.52 12.00
N SER A 118 -6.76 -13.27 11.97
CA SER A 118 -7.78 -12.77 12.89
C SER A 118 -9.17 -13.30 12.56
N ASN A 119 -10.11 -13.06 13.48
CA ASN A 119 -11.52 -13.24 13.21
C ASN A 119 -12.02 -12.27 12.11
N THR A 120 -13.05 -12.70 11.39
CA THR A 120 -13.79 -11.88 10.40
C THR A 120 -15.21 -11.55 10.85
N ASP A 121 -15.63 -12.13 11.98
CA ASP A 121 -16.91 -11.81 12.63
C ASP A 121 -16.83 -10.51 13.44
N GLU A 122 -17.98 -9.96 13.83
CA GLU A 122 -18.02 -8.67 14.54
C GLU A 122 -17.66 -8.77 16.03
N CYS A 123 -17.14 -9.92 16.48
CA CYS A 123 -16.55 -10.07 17.81
C CYS A 123 -15.22 -9.30 17.87
N THR A 124 -14.81 -8.92 19.08
CA THR A 124 -13.44 -8.44 19.29
C THR A 124 -12.58 -9.62 19.67
N ALA A 125 -11.65 -10.01 18.81
CA ALA A 125 -10.67 -11.06 19.11
C ALA A 125 -9.31 -10.44 19.42
N THR A 126 -8.66 -10.94 20.46
CA THR A 126 -7.36 -10.45 20.92
C THR A 126 -6.40 -11.61 21.07
N LEU A 127 -5.31 -11.58 20.31
CA LEU A 127 -4.16 -12.45 20.50
C LEU A 127 -3.24 -11.82 21.55
N VAL A 128 -2.84 -12.59 22.55
CA VAL A 128 -2.11 -12.14 23.73
C VAL A 128 -0.83 -12.93 23.89
N TYR A 129 0.29 -12.26 24.15
CA TYR A 129 1.56 -12.89 24.49
C TYR A 129 2.23 -12.19 25.68
N ALA A 130 2.53 -12.93 26.74
CA ALA A 130 3.18 -12.39 27.93
C ALA A 130 4.69 -12.68 27.92
N VAL A 131 5.51 -11.64 28.10
CA VAL A 131 6.97 -11.73 28.06
C VAL A 131 7.63 -10.93 29.19
N SER A 132 8.68 -11.47 29.81
CA SER A 132 9.44 -10.78 30.87
C SER A 132 10.82 -10.36 30.35
N LEU A 133 11.02 -9.06 30.17
CA LEU A 133 12.26 -8.49 29.67
C LEU A 133 13.23 -8.12 30.79
N LYS A 134 14.51 -8.42 30.62
CA LYS A 134 15.55 -8.08 31.60
C LYS A 134 16.27 -6.78 31.27
N GLN A 135 16.21 -6.35 30.03
CA GLN A 135 16.64 -5.03 29.56
C GLN A 135 15.55 -4.43 28.69
N ALA A 136 15.64 -3.13 28.40
CA ALA A 136 14.76 -2.54 27.41
C ALA A 136 14.95 -3.27 26.08
N GLY A 137 13.83 -3.54 25.40
CA GLY A 137 13.82 -4.33 24.19
C GLY A 137 12.80 -3.80 23.20
N THR A 138 12.53 -4.56 22.17
CA THR A 138 11.61 -4.18 21.10
C THR A 138 10.76 -5.36 20.66
N ALA A 139 9.49 -5.12 20.36
CA ALA A 139 8.65 -6.05 19.62
C ALA A 139 8.50 -5.58 18.16
N SER A 140 8.62 -6.50 17.22
CA SER A 140 8.35 -6.28 15.80
C SER A 140 7.62 -7.48 15.20
N PHE A 141 6.76 -7.24 14.22
CA PHE A 141 6.00 -8.29 13.54
C PHE A 141 5.59 -7.81 12.13
N GLU A 142 5.38 -8.75 11.22
CA GLU A 142 4.81 -8.47 9.90
C GLU A 142 3.29 -8.64 9.96
N TYR A 143 2.54 -7.75 9.32
CA TYR A 143 1.09 -7.88 9.24
C TYR A 143 0.57 -7.50 7.85
N ILE A 144 -0.52 -8.14 7.43
CA ILE A 144 -1.31 -7.77 6.26
C ILE A 144 -2.64 -7.24 6.80
N TYR A 145 -2.94 -5.97 6.48
CA TYR A 145 -4.17 -5.28 6.84
C TYR A 145 -4.96 -4.90 5.58
N PRO A 146 -5.75 -5.83 5.05
CA PRO A 146 -6.35 -5.70 3.73
C PRO A 146 -7.65 -4.88 3.71
N ASP A 147 -8.28 -4.63 4.86
CA ASP A 147 -9.63 -4.08 4.91
C ASP A 147 -9.84 -3.08 6.07
N SER A 148 -10.23 -1.85 5.71
CA SER A 148 -10.64 -0.79 6.64
C SER A 148 -11.85 -1.13 7.52
N SER A 149 -12.58 -2.19 7.15
CA SER A 149 -13.74 -2.69 7.89
C SER A 149 -13.35 -3.51 9.14
N ILE A 150 -12.07 -3.80 9.36
CA ILE A 150 -11.56 -4.30 10.63
C ILE A 150 -10.71 -3.21 11.26
N VAL A 151 -10.89 -2.92 12.55
CA VAL A 151 -9.92 -2.11 13.30
C VAL A 151 -8.86 -3.03 13.87
N PHE A 152 -7.59 -2.76 13.56
CA PHE A 152 -6.43 -3.49 14.06
C PHE A 152 -5.59 -2.61 14.98
N GLU A 153 -5.39 -3.07 16.22
CA GLU A 153 -4.66 -2.35 17.25
C GLU A 153 -3.61 -3.26 17.88
N PHE A 154 -2.41 -2.71 18.04
CA PHE A 154 -1.36 -3.32 18.84
C PHE A 154 -1.04 -2.44 20.04
N PHE A 155 -0.99 -3.03 21.22
CA PHE A 155 -0.61 -2.31 22.44
C PHE A 155 0.06 -3.20 23.46
N VAL A 156 0.83 -2.56 24.35
CA VAL A 156 1.55 -3.22 25.44
C VAL A 156 0.87 -2.87 26.76
N GLY A 157 0.41 -3.88 27.49
CA GLY A 157 -0.13 -3.72 28.84
C GLY A 157 0.96 -3.94 29.89
N ASP A 158 1.08 -3.00 30.81
CA ASP A 158 1.92 -3.11 32.00
C ASP A 158 1.01 -3.35 33.22
N ARG A 159 1.04 -4.58 33.76
CA ARG A 159 0.31 -5.14 34.94
C ARG A 159 -1.06 -5.77 34.72
N GLY A 160 -1.24 -6.91 35.41
CA GLY A 160 -2.34 -7.87 35.31
C GLY A 160 -3.72 -7.43 35.88
N PRO A 161 -4.69 -8.36 35.91
CA PRO A 161 -6.12 -8.07 35.86
C PRO A 161 -6.80 -7.66 37.20
N GLU A 162 -6.11 -6.98 38.11
CA GLU A 162 -6.70 -6.52 39.40
C GLU A 162 -6.78 -4.99 39.57
N GLY A 163 -6.80 -4.26 38.45
CA GLY A 163 -6.90 -2.80 38.42
C GLY A 163 -8.15 -2.27 37.72
N CYS A 164 -9.31 -2.91 37.87
CA CYS A 164 -10.57 -2.36 37.35
C CYS A 164 -11.06 -1.17 38.20
N ARG A 165 -10.47 0.00 37.96
CA ARG A 165 -11.17 1.28 38.11
C ARG A 165 -10.98 2.08 36.84
N ALA A 166 -12.09 2.41 36.20
CA ALA A 166 -12.18 3.29 35.05
C ALA A 166 -11.55 4.66 35.38
N GLY A 167 -10.27 4.82 35.04
CA GLY A 167 -9.54 6.06 35.29
C GLY A 167 -8.09 5.96 34.87
N GLY A 168 -7.76 6.57 33.73
CA GLY A 168 -6.40 7.02 33.40
C GLY A 168 -5.33 5.95 33.17
N TRP A 169 -5.41 5.21 32.06
CA TRP A 169 -4.26 4.46 31.54
C TRP A 169 -3.48 5.37 30.58
N GLY A 170 -2.29 5.82 31.00
CA GLY A 170 -1.26 6.31 30.10
C GLY A 170 -0.60 5.10 29.44
N SER A 171 -1.02 4.76 28.22
CA SER A 171 -0.42 3.67 27.45
C SER A 171 0.94 4.13 26.88
N LEU A 172 2.02 3.45 27.26
CA LEU A 172 3.24 3.47 26.45
C LEU A 172 2.97 2.59 25.22
N GLY A 173 3.06 3.17 24.02
CA GLY A 173 3.05 2.42 22.76
C GLY A 173 1.69 1.84 22.35
N THR A 174 0.73 2.70 22.01
CA THR A 174 -0.45 2.27 21.24
C THR A 174 -0.16 2.51 19.76
N TRP A 175 -0.12 1.44 18.98
CA TRP A 175 0.04 1.49 17.53
C TRP A 175 -1.27 1.01 16.88
N ARG A 176 -1.75 1.73 15.86
CA ARG A 176 -2.97 1.38 15.11
C ARG A 176 -2.60 1.23 13.64
N GLY A 177 -3.09 0.15 13.02
CA GLY A 177 -2.81 -0.13 11.61
C GLY A 177 -3.30 0.99 10.69
N SER A 178 -2.49 1.37 9.70
CA SER A 178 -2.90 2.31 8.65
C SER A 178 -3.47 1.56 7.44
N LEU A 179 -4.60 2.03 6.92
CA LEU A 179 -5.16 1.50 5.67
C LEU A 179 -4.19 1.76 4.53
N GLY A 180 -3.79 0.70 3.81
CA GLY A 180 -2.90 0.83 2.66
C GLY A 180 -1.40 0.77 2.97
N THR A 181 -0.98 0.56 4.22
CA THR A 181 0.33 -0.06 4.46
C THR A 181 0.24 -1.52 4.04
N TRP A 182 0.63 -1.79 2.80
CA TRP A 182 0.92 -3.15 2.35
C TRP A 182 2.17 -3.70 3.03
N TRP A 183 3.00 -2.83 3.61
CA TRP A 183 4.24 -3.19 4.27
C TRP A 183 4.47 -2.21 5.41
N GLY A 184 4.36 -2.67 6.66
CA GLY A 184 5.11 -2.07 7.75
C GLY A 184 6.58 -2.24 7.41
N VAL A 185 7.28 -1.13 7.16
CA VAL A 185 8.73 -1.09 6.97
C VAL A 185 9.40 -1.81 8.15
N PRO A 186 10.60 -2.40 8.03
CA PRO A 186 11.36 -2.99 9.15
C PRO A 186 11.77 -2.04 10.29
N GLY A 187 11.02 -0.95 10.53
CA GLY A 187 11.36 0.16 11.43
C GLY A 187 10.35 0.50 12.52
N ASP A 188 9.13 -0.08 12.54
CA ASP A 188 8.16 0.17 13.62
C ASP A 188 8.41 -0.79 14.80
N MET A 189 9.63 -0.77 15.33
CA MET A 189 10.00 -1.49 16.55
C MET A 189 9.28 -0.84 17.74
N VAL A 190 8.38 -1.57 18.39
CA VAL A 190 7.71 -1.06 19.60
C VAL A 190 8.63 -1.27 20.79
N GLU A 191 9.08 -0.18 21.40
CA GLU A 191 9.91 -0.23 22.59
C GLU A 191 9.16 -0.86 23.76
N LEU A 192 9.83 -1.81 24.41
CA LEU A 192 9.35 -2.53 25.57
C LEU A 192 10.23 -2.21 26.77
N SER A 193 9.59 -1.85 27.87
CA SER A 193 10.29 -1.58 29.12
C SER A 193 10.82 -2.85 29.76
N ARG A 194 11.92 -2.72 30.51
CA ARG A 194 12.40 -3.79 31.40
C ARG A 194 11.29 -4.19 32.38
N GLY A 195 10.96 -5.47 32.48
CA GLY A 195 9.88 -5.98 33.33
C GLY A 195 8.92 -6.88 32.56
N ASN A 196 7.75 -7.12 33.14
CA ASN A 196 6.70 -7.91 32.50
C ASN A 196 5.94 -7.03 31.50
N ASN A 197 5.91 -7.46 30.24
CA ASN A 197 5.15 -6.82 29.18
C ASN A 197 4.13 -7.83 28.67
N VAL A 198 2.90 -7.39 28.46
CA VAL A 198 1.89 -8.20 27.79
C VAL A 198 1.55 -7.55 26.47
N LEU A 199 1.78 -8.26 25.38
CA LEU A 199 1.54 -7.80 24.02
C LEU A 199 0.13 -8.21 23.60
N TYR A 200 -0.62 -7.28 23.04
CA TYR A 200 -2.00 -7.49 22.58
C TYR A 200 -2.12 -7.11 21.11
N TRP A 201 -2.53 -8.06 20.27
CA TRP A 201 -2.99 -7.83 18.90
C TRP A 201 -4.50 -7.97 18.88
N ARG A 202 -5.21 -6.85 18.78
CA ARG A 202 -6.66 -6.78 18.90
C ARG A 202 -7.29 -6.41 17.57
N THR A 203 -8.31 -7.18 17.17
CA THR A 203 -9.13 -6.93 15.99
C THR A 203 -10.59 -6.77 16.34
N THR A 204 -11.25 -5.82 15.70
CA THR A 204 -12.71 -5.64 15.78
C THR A 204 -13.25 -5.42 14.37
N ALA A 205 -14.01 -6.38 13.85
CA ALA A 205 -14.60 -6.27 12.51
C ALA A 205 -15.96 -5.55 12.54
N PHE A 206 -16.28 -4.86 11.45
CA PHE A 206 -17.55 -4.17 11.21
C PHE A 206 -18.08 -4.60 9.83
N SER A 207 -19.11 -5.45 9.79
CA SER A 207 -19.69 -5.88 8.52
C SER A 207 -20.70 -4.86 7.99
N VAL A 208 -20.28 -4.03 7.03
CA VAL A 208 -21.12 -3.03 6.39
C VAL A 208 -21.55 -3.56 5.02
N TRP A 209 -22.86 -3.67 4.79
CA TRP A 209 -23.50 -4.08 3.51
C TRP A 209 -23.20 -5.52 3.06
N SER A 210 -23.16 -6.46 4.01
CA SER A 210 -23.04 -7.91 3.72
C SER A 210 -21.73 -8.34 3.03
N ARG A 211 -20.70 -7.49 3.03
CA ARG A 211 -19.34 -7.89 2.66
C ARG A 211 -18.66 -8.47 3.89
N VAL A 212 -18.16 -9.71 3.79
CA VAL A 212 -17.35 -10.33 4.84
C VAL A 212 -15.98 -9.65 4.85
N PRO A 213 -15.57 -9.04 5.98
CA PRO A 213 -14.25 -8.43 6.10
C PRO A 213 -13.12 -9.43 5.82
N LYS A 214 -12.06 -8.99 5.14
CA LYS A 214 -10.84 -9.80 4.96
C LYS A 214 -10.01 -9.79 6.26
N PRO A 215 -9.60 -10.94 6.84
CA PRO A 215 -8.95 -11.00 8.14
C PRO A 215 -7.58 -10.29 8.14
N VAL A 216 -7.16 -9.85 9.32
CA VAL A 216 -5.78 -9.37 9.54
C VAL A 216 -4.88 -10.59 9.68
N LEU A 217 -3.79 -10.61 8.93
CA LEU A 217 -2.79 -11.68 9.00
C LEU A 217 -1.56 -11.15 9.71
N VAL A 218 -1.03 -11.89 10.70
CA VAL A 218 0.22 -11.54 11.41
C VAL A 218 1.21 -12.69 11.26
N ARG A 219 2.50 -12.39 11.09
CA ARG A 219 3.59 -13.37 11.11
C ARG A 219 4.91 -12.77 11.55
N ASN A 220 5.96 -13.59 11.64
CA ASN A 220 7.33 -13.17 11.95
C ASN A 220 7.42 -12.27 13.21
N ILE A 221 6.76 -12.66 14.30
CA ILE A 221 6.79 -11.90 15.55
C ILE A 221 8.17 -12.09 16.19
N SER A 222 8.92 -11.02 16.41
CA SER A 222 10.20 -11.04 17.11
C SER A 222 10.22 -10.06 18.28
N ILE A 223 10.66 -10.53 19.43
CA ILE A 223 10.73 -9.77 20.68
C ILE A 223 12.16 -9.79 21.17
N THR A 224 12.76 -8.63 21.46
CA THR A 224 14.10 -8.49 22.03
C THR A 224 14.03 -8.00 23.48
N GLY A 225 15.14 -8.09 24.22
CA GLY A 225 15.25 -7.67 25.61
C GLY A 225 14.99 -8.77 26.64
N VAL A 226 14.71 -10.00 26.21
CA VAL A 226 14.69 -11.17 27.11
C VAL A 226 16.11 -11.49 27.58
N ALA A 227 16.22 -12.15 28.73
CA ALA A 227 17.51 -12.45 29.36
C ALA A 227 18.43 -13.26 28.43
N TYR A 228 17.88 -14.29 27.81
CA TYR A 228 18.56 -15.25 26.96
C TYR A 228 17.50 -16.08 26.23
N THR A 229 17.86 -16.68 25.11
CA THR A 229 17.15 -17.87 24.62
C THR A 229 17.70 -19.12 25.31
N SER A 230 16.82 -20.03 25.74
CA SER A 230 17.20 -21.29 26.39
C SER A 230 17.70 -22.34 25.40
N GLU A 231 17.40 -22.16 24.11
CA GLU A 231 17.79 -23.07 23.04
C GLU A 231 17.92 -22.32 21.71
N CYS A 232 18.63 -22.94 20.76
CA CYS A 232 18.66 -22.46 19.39
C CYS A 232 17.50 -23.05 18.60
N PHE A 233 16.89 -22.22 17.77
CA PHE A 233 15.77 -22.65 16.95
C PHE A 233 16.29 -23.23 15.65
N PRO A 234 15.83 -24.42 15.21
CA PRO A 234 16.18 -24.94 13.90
C PRO A 234 15.65 -23.99 12.82
N CYS A 235 16.41 -23.82 11.74
CA CYS A 235 15.92 -23.09 10.58
C CYS A 235 14.67 -23.76 10.02
N LYS A 236 13.64 -22.96 9.73
CA LYS A 236 12.41 -23.47 9.13
C LYS A 236 12.70 -24.11 7.77
N PRO A 237 11.92 -25.11 7.33
CA PRO A 237 12.06 -25.68 6.00
C PRO A 237 12.09 -24.58 4.92
N GLY A 238 12.95 -24.75 3.91
CA GLY A 238 13.21 -23.72 2.90
C GLY A 238 14.20 -22.63 3.31
N THR A 239 14.74 -22.69 4.53
CA THR A 239 15.81 -21.80 5.00
C THR A 239 16.99 -22.59 5.57
N TYR A 240 18.18 -21.98 5.58
CA TYR A 240 19.40 -22.63 6.05
C TYR A 240 20.30 -21.68 6.86
N ALA A 241 21.09 -22.25 7.76
CA ALA A 241 22.12 -21.53 8.51
C ALA A 241 23.48 -22.25 8.35
N PRO A 242 24.39 -21.71 7.51
CA PRO A 242 25.64 -22.40 7.19
C PRO A 242 26.68 -22.32 8.29
N ALA A 243 26.66 -21.26 9.11
CA ALA A 243 27.64 -21.01 10.15
C ALA A 243 27.12 -21.41 11.55
N ALA A 244 28.01 -21.96 12.38
CA ALA A 244 27.76 -22.02 13.82
C ALA A 244 27.69 -20.59 14.37
N GLY A 245 26.78 -20.34 15.31
CA GLY A 245 26.53 -19.01 15.84
C GLY A 245 25.68 -18.12 14.92
N SER A 246 24.87 -18.69 14.04
CA SER A 246 23.99 -17.89 13.16
C SER A 246 22.92 -17.16 13.95
N SER A 247 22.72 -15.86 13.69
CA SER A 247 21.65 -15.08 14.32
C SER A 247 20.32 -15.13 13.56
N THR A 248 20.35 -15.53 12.29
CA THR A 248 19.20 -15.58 11.38
C THR A 248 19.41 -16.67 10.33
N CYS A 249 18.33 -17.26 9.82
CA CYS A 249 18.37 -18.19 8.69
C CYS A 249 18.29 -17.47 7.35
N HIS A 250 18.93 -18.02 6.33
CA HIS A 250 18.88 -17.53 4.95
C HIS A 250 17.88 -18.33 4.13
N LEU A 251 17.11 -17.66 3.26
CA LEU A 251 16.19 -18.31 2.32
C LEU A 251 16.96 -19.14 1.28
N CYS A 252 16.41 -20.31 0.94
CA CYS A 252 16.91 -21.09 -0.18
C CYS A 252 16.59 -20.40 -1.51
N PRO A 253 17.58 -20.25 -2.42
CA PRO A 253 17.33 -19.71 -3.74
C PRO A 253 16.44 -20.64 -4.60
N ALA A 254 15.89 -20.12 -5.69
CA ALA A 254 15.10 -20.90 -6.64
C ALA A 254 15.85 -22.15 -7.14
N ASN A 255 15.10 -23.21 -7.44
CA ASN A 255 15.57 -24.56 -7.80
C ASN A 255 16.43 -25.23 -6.71
N THR A 256 16.34 -24.76 -5.46
CA THR A 256 16.94 -25.44 -4.30
C THR A 256 15.91 -25.57 -3.19
N PHE A 257 16.09 -26.58 -2.36
CA PHE A 257 15.19 -26.86 -1.23
C PHE A 257 15.99 -27.15 0.03
N SER A 258 15.34 -27.07 1.18
CA SER A 258 15.94 -27.52 2.44
C SER A 258 14.90 -28.02 3.42
N GLY A 259 15.26 -29.07 4.17
CA GLY A 259 14.49 -29.52 5.32
C GLY A 259 14.72 -28.65 6.55
N LYS A 260 13.97 -28.93 7.63
CA LYS A 260 14.13 -28.27 8.93
C LYS A 260 15.56 -28.45 9.45
N GLY A 261 16.17 -27.36 9.92
CA GLY A 261 17.52 -27.36 10.49
C GLY A 261 18.64 -27.52 9.47
N ALA A 262 18.42 -27.18 8.20
CA ALA A 262 19.42 -27.36 7.16
C ALA A 262 20.62 -26.40 7.31
N THR A 263 21.81 -26.91 6.98
CA THR A 263 23.06 -26.13 6.94
C THR A 263 23.36 -25.57 5.55
N ALA A 264 22.72 -26.11 4.52
CA ALA A 264 22.82 -25.67 3.13
C ALA A 264 21.55 -26.09 2.37
N CYS A 265 21.25 -25.39 1.28
CA CYS A 265 20.20 -25.79 0.35
C CYS A 265 20.70 -26.87 -0.60
N GLN A 266 19.85 -27.85 -0.88
CA GLN A 266 20.10 -28.91 -1.85
C GLN A 266 19.51 -28.53 -3.20
N PRO A 267 20.23 -28.72 -4.32
CA PRO A 267 19.68 -28.47 -5.64
C PRO A 267 18.59 -29.49 -5.98
N CYS A 268 17.56 -29.05 -6.70
CA CYS A 268 16.60 -29.96 -7.30
C CYS A 268 17.20 -30.69 -8.50
N GLU A 269 16.74 -31.91 -8.74
CA GLU A 269 17.01 -32.63 -9.99
C GLU A 269 16.51 -31.82 -11.20
N PRO A 270 17.10 -31.97 -12.41
CA PRO A 270 16.67 -31.23 -13.60
C PRO A 270 15.19 -31.39 -13.96
N THR A 271 14.61 -32.55 -13.62
CA THR A 271 13.19 -32.89 -13.83
C THR A 271 12.25 -32.30 -12.78
N ALA A 272 12.79 -31.62 -11.76
CA ALA A 272 12.04 -30.98 -10.68
C ALA A 272 12.41 -29.49 -10.55
N TYR A 273 11.58 -28.73 -9.85
CA TYR A 273 11.81 -27.33 -9.54
C TYR A 273 11.47 -27.05 -8.08
N ALA A 274 11.91 -25.90 -7.58
CA ALA A 274 11.55 -25.39 -6.27
C ALA A 274 11.48 -23.87 -6.35
N GLU A 275 10.46 -23.28 -5.76
CA GLU A 275 10.37 -21.82 -5.56
C GLU A 275 11.36 -21.39 -4.47
N PRO A 276 11.79 -20.12 -4.41
CA PRO A 276 12.60 -19.63 -3.31
C PRO A 276 11.94 -19.92 -1.97
N GLY A 277 12.70 -20.43 -1.00
CA GLY A 277 12.14 -20.80 0.30
C GLY A 277 11.36 -22.12 0.31
N SER A 278 11.47 -22.98 -0.70
CA SER A 278 10.74 -24.27 -0.70
C SER A 278 11.37 -25.31 0.23
N ALA A 279 10.49 -26.04 0.93
CA ALA A 279 10.87 -27.18 1.77
C ALA A 279 11.24 -28.45 0.97
N SER A 280 10.74 -28.56 -0.26
CA SER A 280 10.92 -29.73 -1.14
C SER A 280 10.86 -29.33 -2.61
N CYS A 281 11.36 -30.20 -3.49
CA CYS A 281 11.21 -30.02 -4.94
C CYS A 281 9.90 -30.62 -5.44
N THR A 282 9.27 -29.95 -6.39
CA THR A 282 8.09 -30.40 -7.12
C THR A 282 8.48 -30.87 -8.53
N PRO A 283 7.94 -32.00 -9.01
CA PRO A 283 8.18 -32.45 -10.39
C PRO A 283 7.72 -31.39 -11.42
N ARG A 284 8.50 -31.19 -12.48
CA ARG A 284 8.14 -30.26 -13.57
C ARG A 284 6.98 -30.84 -14.38
N PRO A 285 5.85 -30.12 -14.51
CA PRO A 285 4.80 -30.49 -15.46
C PRO A 285 5.23 -30.25 -16.92
N PRO A 286 4.52 -30.83 -17.91
CA PRO A 286 4.73 -30.49 -19.32
C PRO A 286 4.39 -29.02 -19.57
N CYS A 287 5.19 -28.33 -20.40
CA CYS A 287 4.94 -26.93 -20.73
C CYS A 287 3.62 -26.73 -21.48
N THR A 288 2.92 -25.65 -21.15
CA THR A 288 1.65 -25.24 -21.74
C THR A 288 1.74 -23.82 -22.33
N ASP A 289 0.67 -23.37 -22.96
CA ASP A 289 0.52 -21.98 -23.43
C ASP A 289 0.46 -20.94 -22.30
N LYS A 290 0.28 -21.38 -21.06
CA LYS A 290 0.32 -20.55 -19.84
C LYS A 290 1.73 -20.28 -19.32
N ASP A 291 2.72 -21.03 -19.78
CA ASP A 291 4.10 -21.00 -19.28
C ASP A 291 5.03 -20.05 -20.04
N TYR A 292 4.54 -19.48 -21.15
CA TYR A 292 5.24 -18.47 -21.92
C TYR A 292 4.39 -17.22 -22.11
N PHE A 293 5.05 -16.11 -22.37
CA PHE A 293 4.42 -14.85 -22.69
C PHE A 293 5.06 -14.27 -23.95
N TYR A 294 4.44 -13.27 -24.55
CA TYR A 294 4.96 -12.63 -25.76
C TYR A 294 5.39 -11.21 -25.45
N THR A 295 6.41 -10.75 -26.17
CA THR A 295 6.89 -9.38 -26.11
C THR A 295 7.35 -8.95 -27.48
N HIS A 296 7.48 -7.65 -27.71
CA HIS A 296 8.10 -7.14 -28.93
C HIS A 296 9.60 -6.93 -28.70
N THR A 297 10.41 -7.29 -29.69
CA THR A 297 11.82 -6.92 -29.65
C THR A 297 11.97 -5.40 -29.70
N ALA A 298 13.01 -4.87 -29.08
CA ALA A 298 13.42 -3.49 -29.33
C ALA A 298 13.66 -3.26 -30.84
N CYS A 299 13.47 -2.03 -31.29
CA CYS A 299 13.69 -1.64 -32.68
C CYS A 299 15.16 -1.87 -33.07
N ASP A 300 15.36 -2.62 -34.14
CA ASP A 300 16.69 -2.88 -34.69
C ASP A 300 17.21 -1.69 -35.53
N ALA A 301 18.46 -1.80 -36.03
CA ALA A 301 19.09 -0.79 -36.89
C ALA A 301 18.30 -0.47 -38.18
N GLY A 302 17.42 -1.38 -38.61
CA GLY A 302 16.55 -1.19 -39.77
C GLY A 302 15.22 -0.50 -39.42
N GLY A 303 14.97 -0.20 -38.15
CA GLY A 303 13.68 0.33 -37.69
C GLY A 303 12.59 -0.73 -37.68
N GLU A 304 12.96 -2.01 -37.52
CA GLU A 304 12.03 -3.14 -37.48
C GLU A 304 11.95 -3.74 -36.07
N THR A 305 10.76 -4.25 -35.72
CA THR A 305 10.47 -5.01 -34.51
C THR A 305 9.78 -6.31 -34.89
N GLN A 306 9.84 -7.32 -34.03
CA GLN A 306 9.12 -8.58 -34.21
C GLN A 306 8.55 -9.05 -32.89
N LEU A 307 7.40 -9.71 -32.96
CA LEU A 307 6.83 -10.41 -31.83
C LEU A 307 7.69 -11.63 -31.51
N MET A 308 8.14 -11.75 -30.27
CA MET A 308 8.89 -12.90 -29.78
C MET A 308 8.20 -13.49 -28.56
N PHE A 309 8.35 -14.79 -28.37
CA PHE A 309 7.86 -15.49 -27.18
C PHE A 309 9.02 -15.76 -26.23
N LYS A 310 8.76 -15.67 -24.93
CA LYS A 310 9.72 -15.96 -23.86
C LYS A 310 9.06 -16.86 -22.82
N TRP A 311 9.82 -17.82 -22.30
CA TRP A 311 9.38 -18.59 -21.14
C TRP A 311 9.26 -17.68 -19.92
N ALA A 312 8.25 -17.91 -19.09
CA ALA A 312 8.09 -17.20 -17.82
C ALA A 312 9.15 -17.68 -16.81
N GLU A 313 9.87 -16.74 -16.20
CA GLU A 313 10.93 -17.01 -15.23
C GLU A 313 10.41 -17.01 -13.78
N PRO A 314 10.85 -17.95 -12.91
CA PRO A 314 11.66 -19.13 -13.24
C PRO A 314 10.87 -20.10 -14.12
N LYS A 315 11.52 -20.78 -15.06
CA LYS A 315 10.87 -21.80 -15.87
C LYS A 315 10.53 -22.99 -14.97
N ILE A 316 9.25 -23.30 -14.80
CA ILE A 316 8.76 -24.39 -13.91
C ILE A 316 8.35 -25.65 -14.68
N CYS A 317 8.21 -25.58 -16.00
CA CYS A 317 7.78 -26.68 -16.86
C CYS A 317 8.94 -27.31 -17.65
N SER A 318 8.71 -28.51 -18.22
CA SER A 318 9.64 -29.19 -19.13
C SER A 318 9.06 -29.34 -20.54
N GLU A 319 9.89 -29.06 -21.55
CA GLU A 319 9.58 -29.21 -22.98
C GLU A 319 9.79 -30.65 -23.48
N GLU A 320 10.48 -31.49 -22.70
CA GLU A 320 10.84 -32.86 -23.07
C GLU A 320 9.73 -33.87 -22.76
N LEU A 321 8.72 -33.47 -21.99
CA LEU A 321 7.62 -34.34 -21.59
C LEU A 321 6.60 -34.53 -22.73
N PRO A 322 5.98 -35.72 -22.85
CA PRO A 322 4.94 -35.96 -23.86
C PRO A 322 3.79 -34.97 -23.72
N GLY A 323 3.41 -34.33 -24.85
CA GLY A 323 2.36 -33.31 -24.88
C GLY A 323 2.81 -31.91 -24.43
N ALA A 324 4.09 -31.70 -24.13
CA ALA A 324 4.61 -30.37 -23.84
C ALA A 324 4.62 -29.49 -25.10
N THR A 325 4.14 -28.26 -24.92
CA THR A 325 4.18 -27.21 -25.94
C THR A 325 5.61 -26.69 -26.08
N GLN A 326 6.05 -26.49 -27.32
CA GLN A 326 7.33 -25.84 -27.62
C GLN A 326 7.14 -24.32 -27.72
N LEU A 327 8.20 -23.56 -27.43
CA LEU A 327 8.15 -22.11 -27.57
C LEU A 327 7.85 -21.74 -29.03
N PRO A 328 6.79 -20.95 -29.32
CA PRO A 328 6.45 -20.62 -30.69
C PRO A 328 7.56 -19.81 -31.39
N PRO A 329 7.74 -19.96 -32.72
CA PRO A 329 8.72 -19.17 -33.46
C PRO A 329 8.36 -17.68 -33.39
N SER A 330 9.38 -16.83 -33.48
CA SER A 330 9.19 -15.38 -33.55
C SER A 330 8.38 -15.00 -34.81
N GLY A 331 7.56 -13.98 -34.67
CA GLY A 331 6.74 -13.43 -35.75
C GLY A 331 7.57 -12.74 -36.83
N VAL A 332 6.91 -12.33 -37.91
CA VAL A 332 7.53 -11.59 -39.01
C VAL A 332 7.93 -10.19 -38.53
N LYS A 333 9.08 -9.70 -39.01
CA LYS A 333 9.51 -8.33 -38.77
C LYS A 333 8.54 -7.33 -39.37
N SER A 334 8.16 -6.34 -38.58
CA SER A 334 7.30 -5.21 -38.95
C SER A 334 8.00 -3.90 -38.64
N ARG A 335 7.56 -2.80 -39.26
CA ARG A 335 8.14 -1.47 -39.00
C ARG A 335 7.77 -0.98 -37.61
N CYS A 336 8.72 -0.37 -36.91
CA CYS A 336 8.48 0.25 -35.62
C CYS A 336 7.51 1.44 -35.70
N PRO A 337 6.62 1.60 -34.70
CA PRO A 337 5.85 2.82 -34.55
C PRO A 337 6.78 4.00 -34.23
N PRO A 338 6.33 5.25 -34.49
CA PRO A 338 7.12 6.45 -34.24
C PRO A 338 7.44 6.60 -32.74
N CYS A 339 8.38 7.49 -32.42
CA CYS A 339 8.68 7.81 -31.03
C CYS A 339 7.46 8.40 -30.31
N ASN A 340 7.45 8.30 -28.99
CA ASN A 340 6.45 8.99 -28.19
C ASN A 340 6.50 10.51 -28.44
N PRO A 341 5.35 11.22 -28.43
CA PRO A 341 5.32 12.66 -28.59
C PRO A 341 6.30 13.39 -27.64
N GLY A 342 6.96 14.41 -28.16
CA GLY A 342 8.07 15.12 -27.49
C GLY A 342 9.46 14.46 -27.64
N PHE A 343 9.52 13.27 -28.24
CA PHE A 343 10.77 12.59 -28.60
C PHE A 343 10.93 12.53 -30.12
N ALA A 344 12.17 12.48 -30.58
CA ALA A 344 12.50 12.26 -31.98
C ALA A 344 13.46 11.09 -32.15
N THR A 345 13.40 10.47 -33.32
CA THR A 345 14.32 9.39 -33.69
C THR A 345 15.72 9.95 -33.94
N THR A 346 16.73 9.31 -33.35
CA THR A 346 18.14 9.64 -33.54
C THR A 346 18.83 8.40 -34.12
N ASN A 347 19.51 8.55 -35.27
CA ASN A 347 20.17 7.44 -35.97
C ASN A 347 19.28 6.21 -36.29
N GLY A 348 17.95 6.40 -36.36
CA GLY A 348 16.99 5.37 -36.78
C GLY A 348 16.58 4.34 -35.72
N THR A 349 17.23 4.30 -34.54
CA THR A 349 16.96 3.24 -33.53
C THR A 349 16.55 3.74 -32.15
N SER A 350 16.99 4.93 -31.73
CA SER A 350 16.73 5.43 -30.37
C SER A 350 15.89 6.70 -30.37
N CYS A 351 14.94 6.76 -29.44
CA CYS A 351 14.12 7.95 -29.21
C CYS A 351 14.81 8.84 -28.17
N GLN A 352 15.15 10.07 -28.55
CA GLN A 352 15.73 11.06 -27.65
C GLN A 352 14.76 12.22 -27.42
N PRO A 353 14.77 12.82 -26.21
CA PRO A 353 13.93 13.96 -25.91
C PRO A 353 14.33 15.17 -26.76
N CYS A 354 13.35 15.92 -27.26
CA CYS A 354 13.63 17.13 -28.02
C CYS A 354 14.25 18.23 -27.14
N PRO A 355 15.12 19.08 -27.71
CA PRO A 355 15.76 20.18 -26.97
C PRO A 355 14.72 21.19 -26.48
N HIS A 356 15.07 21.92 -25.41
CA HIS A 356 14.22 22.97 -24.83
C HIS A 356 13.75 23.98 -25.90
N GLY A 357 12.49 24.38 -25.82
CA GLY A 357 11.87 25.28 -26.79
C GLY A 357 11.40 24.60 -28.09
N SER A 358 11.47 23.27 -28.17
CA SER A 358 10.97 22.49 -29.32
C SER A 358 9.85 21.52 -28.92
N TYR A 359 9.07 21.08 -29.91
CA TYR A 359 8.03 20.07 -29.77
C TYR A 359 8.20 18.98 -30.84
N SER A 360 7.61 17.81 -30.62
CA SER A 360 7.59 16.74 -31.63
C SER A 360 6.33 15.90 -31.54
N ASN A 361 5.86 15.42 -32.69
CA ASN A 361 4.81 14.41 -32.79
C ASN A 361 5.36 12.97 -32.84
N GLY A 362 6.67 12.76 -32.62
CA GLY A 362 7.32 11.45 -32.68
C GLY A 362 8.23 11.21 -33.89
N SER A 363 8.29 12.15 -34.83
CA SER A 363 9.12 12.05 -36.05
C SER A 363 10.40 12.88 -35.96
N GLY A 364 10.27 14.20 -35.83
CA GLY A 364 11.37 15.16 -35.71
C GLY A 364 11.08 16.28 -34.72
N CYS A 365 12.13 16.96 -34.24
CA CYS A 365 12.01 18.09 -33.33
C CYS A 365 11.84 19.40 -34.10
N HIS A 366 10.80 20.15 -33.78
CA HIS A 366 10.50 21.45 -34.39
C HIS A 366 10.51 22.54 -33.32
N SER A 367 11.16 23.68 -33.58
CA SER A 367 11.18 24.81 -32.65
C SER A 367 9.79 25.44 -32.53
N CYS A 368 9.40 25.84 -31.32
CA CYS A 368 8.15 26.53 -31.09
C CYS A 368 8.10 27.87 -31.84
N PRO A 369 7.01 28.17 -32.57
CA PRO A 369 6.81 29.48 -33.20
C PRO A 369 6.92 30.64 -32.21
N ALA A 370 7.28 31.83 -32.70
CA ALA A 370 7.31 33.04 -31.89
C ALA A 370 5.93 33.31 -31.24
N GLY A 371 5.92 33.69 -29.96
CA GLY A 371 4.68 33.87 -29.18
C GLY A 371 4.06 32.57 -28.65
N THR A 372 4.80 31.46 -28.71
CA THR A 372 4.41 30.18 -28.14
C THR A 372 5.52 29.57 -27.28
N GLU A 373 5.14 28.73 -26.33
CA GLU A 373 6.04 27.98 -25.45
C GLU A 373 5.70 26.47 -25.49
N PRO A 374 6.68 25.57 -25.29
CA PRO A 374 6.43 24.15 -25.26
C PRO A 374 5.56 23.76 -24.04
N ALA A 375 4.50 22.99 -24.27
CA ALA A 375 3.68 22.45 -23.19
C ALA A 375 4.37 21.22 -22.57
N LEU A 376 5.15 21.44 -21.51
CA LEU A 376 5.97 20.39 -20.89
C LEU A 376 5.10 19.32 -20.21
N GLY A 377 5.41 18.06 -20.50
CA GLY A 377 4.75 16.86 -19.98
C GLY A 377 5.44 15.58 -20.43
N LEU A 378 4.78 14.45 -20.18
CA LEU A 378 5.19 13.13 -20.64
C LEU A 378 3.97 12.44 -21.24
N GLU A 379 4.04 12.09 -22.53
CA GLU A 379 2.92 11.46 -23.25
C GLU A 379 3.39 10.12 -23.83
N TYR A 380 3.14 9.04 -23.10
CA TYR A 380 3.48 7.68 -23.51
C TYR A 380 2.27 7.02 -24.19
N LYS A 381 2.43 6.65 -25.45
CA LYS A 381 1.42 5.99 -26.30
C LYS A 381 1.97 4.78 -27.05
N TRP A 382 3.22 4.86 -27.48
CA TRP A 382 3.92 3.83 -28.22
C TRP A 382 4.91 3.13 -27.28
N TRP A 383 4.75 1.82 -27.14
CA TRP A 383 5.55 0.99 -26.24
C TRP A 383 6.48 0.14 -27.10
N ASN A 384 7.61 0.71 -27.48
CA ASN A 384 8.70 -0.03 -28.14
C ASN A 384 9.73 -0.52 -27.13
N VAL A 385 10.01 0.33 -26.14
CA VAL A 385 10.91 0.09 -25.02
C VAL A 385 10.29 0.80 -23.82
N LEU A 386 10.47 0.25 -22.62
CA LEU A 386 10.05 0.92 -21.39
C LEU A 386 10.86 2.24 -21.25
N PRO A 387 10.20 3.39 -21.00
CA PRO A 387 10.90 4.66 -20.78
C PRO A 387 11.93 4.58 -19.65
N SER A 388 13.03 5.34 -19.75
CA SER A 388 14.14 5.29 -18.77
C SER A 388 13.78 5.78 -17.36
N ASN A 389 12.66 6.48 -17.21
CA ASN A 389 12.10 6.94 -15.94
C ASN A 389 11.00 6.00 -15.41
N MET A 390 10.86 4.81 -16.01
CA MET A 390 10.03 3.73 -15.52
C MET A 390 10.90 2.56 -15.07
N GLU A 391 10.51 1.94 -13.97
CA GLU A 391 11.13 0.74 -13.42
C GLU A 391 10.06 -0.32 -13.20
N THR A 392 10.42 -1.58 -13.44
CA THR A 392 9.55 -2.71 -13.17
C THR A 392 10.20 -3.67 -12.20
N THR A 393 9.43 -4.11 -11.22
CA THR A 393 9.88 -5.03 -10.18
C THR A 393 8.81 -6.09 -9.92
N VAL A 394 9.24 -7.25 -9.44
CA VAL A 394 8.36 -8.31 -8.95
C VAL A 394 8.64 -8.51 -7.47
N LEU A 395 7.60 -8.35 -6.66
CA LEU A 395 7.66 -8.54 -5.22
C LEU A 395 6.84 -9.76 -4.83
N SER A 396 7.49 -10.71 -4.18
CA SER A 396 6.81 -11.88 -3.63
C SER A 396 6.18 -11.58 -2.28
N GLY A 397 5.12 -12.31 -1.92
CA GLY A 397 4.42 -12.19 -0.63
C GLY A 397 5.29 -12.44 0.62
N VAL A 398 6.57 -12.79 0.46
CA VAL A 398 7.57 -13.04 1.50
C VAL A 398 8.67 -11.97 1.59
N ASN A 399 8.41 -10.73 1.15
CA ASN A 399 9.40 -9.62 1.16
C ASN A 399 10.69 -9.95 0.38
N PHE A 400 10.58 -10.79 -0.65
CA PHE A 400 11.66 -11.10 -1.57
C PHE A 400 11.44 -10.33 -2.87
N GLU A 401 12.41 -9.48 -3.21
CA GLU A 401 12.46 -8.84 -4.52
C GLU A 401 13.22 -9.75 -5.49
N TYR A 402 12.56 -10.12 -6.59
CA TYR A 402 13.19 -10.87 -7.65
C TYR A 402 14.06 -9.94 -8.51
N LYS A 403 15.35 -9.84 -8.17
CA LYS A 403 16.30 -9.05 -8.95
C LYS A 403 16.39 -9.57 -10.39
N GLY A 404 16.13 -8.69 -11.35
CA GLY A 404 16.25 -8.98 -12.79
C GLY A 404 14.99 -9.54 -13.46
N MET A 405 13.89 -9.76 -12.72
CA MET A 405 12.60 -10.12 -13.33
C MET A 405 11.73 -8.89 -13.57
N ALA A 406 11.23 -8.76 -14.80
CA ALA A 406 10.29 -7.70 -15.18
C ALA A 406 8.86 -8.10 -14.84
N GLY A 407 8.18 -7.33 -13.99
CA GLY A 407 6.76 -7.51 -13.69
C GLY A 407 5.84 -7.00 -14.80
N TRP A 408 6.31 -6.05 -15.61
CA TRP A 408 5.60 -5.47 -16.75
C TRP A 408 6.46 -5.51 -18.00
N GLU A 409 5.85 -5.94 -19.10
CA GLU A 409 6.52 -6.18 -20.37
C GLU A 409 5.84 -5.45 -21.53
N VAL A 410 6.64 -5.14 -22.54
CA VAL A 410 6.22 -4.37 -23.70
C VAL A 410 5.54 -5.28 -24.74
N ALA A 411 4.34 -4.88 -25.18
CA ALA A 411 3.52 -5.59 -26.16
C ALA A 411 3.08 -4.71 -27.34
N GLY A 412 3.94 -3.77 -27.76
CA GLY A 412 3.71 -2.89 -28.92
C GLY A 412 2.78 -1.72 -28.59
N ASP A 413 1.47 -1.95 -28.67
CA ASP A 413 0.46 -0.89 -28.47
C ASP A 413 0.09 -0.68 -26.98
N TYR A 414 0.64 -1.51 -26.10
CA TYR A 414 0.46 -1.43 -24.65
C TYR A 414 1.63 -2.11 -23.93
N ILE A 415 1.73 -1.84 -22.63
CA ILE A 415 2.48 -2.69 -21.69
C ILE A 415 1.50 -3.52 -20.88
N TYR A 416 1.93 -4.69 -20.44
CA TYR A 416 1.10 -5.56 -19.64
C TYR A 416 1.90 -6.36 -18.62
N THR A 417 1.21 -6.87 -17.61
CA THR A 417 1.83 -7.65 -16.55
C THR A 417 2.35 -8.98 -17.07
N ALA A 418 3.63 -9.26 -16.86
CA ALA A 418 4.25 -10.53 -17.19
C ALA A 418 3.69 -11.67 -16.32
N ALA A 419 3.98 -12.91 -16.70
CA ALA A 419 3.51 -14.09 -15.97
C ALA A 419 4.03 -14.16 -14.51
N GLY A 420 5.22 -13.61 -14.24
CA GLY A 420 5.80 -13.60 -12.89
C GLY A 420 6.25 -14.98 -12.39
N ALA A 421 6.67 -15.08 -11.12
CA ALA A 421 7.03 -16.38 -10.53
C ALA A 421 5.80 -17.10 -9.98
N SER A 422 4.95 -16.40 -9.21
CA SER A 422 3.72 -16.90 -8.59
C SER A 422 2.52 -15.99 -8.91
N ASP A 423 1.30 -16.54 -8.86
CA ASP A 423 0.06 -15.75 -9.04
C ASP A 423 -0.21 -14.77 -7.88
N ASN A 424 0.42 -14.97 -6.72
CA ASN A 424 0.33 -14.07 -5.56
C ASN A 424 1.38 -12.93 -5.58
N ASP A 425 2.34 -12.97 -6.51
CA ASP A 425 3.34 -11.93 -6.62
C ASP A 425 2.73 -10.60 -7.11
N PHE A 426 3.26 -9.49 -6.60
CA PHE A 426 2.93 -8.16 -7.09
C PHE A 426 3.78 -7.82 -8.31
N MET A 427 3.10 -7.63 -9.44
CA MET A 427 3.71 -7.11 -10.67
C MET A 427 3.69 -5.60 -10.62
N ILE A 428 4.84 -4.97 -10.39
CA ILE A 428 4.93 -3.54 -10.13
C ILE A 428 5.58 -2.80 -11.30
N LEU A 429 4.95 -1.69 -11.67
CA LEU A 429 5.49 -0.67 -12.56
C LEU A 429 5.52 0.65 -11.81
N THR A 430 6.68 1.28 -11.74
CA THR A 430 6.86 2.59 -11.09
C THR A 430 7.32 3.60 -12.12
N LEU A 431 6.58 4.69 -12.29
CA LEU A 431 6.96 5.87 -13.06
C LEU A 431 7.45 6.96 -12.10
N LEU A 432 8.71 7.36 -12.24
CA LEU A 432 9.30 8.43 -11.44
C LEU A 432 9.21 9.78 -12.17
N VAL A 433 8.61 10.76 -11.51
CA VAL A 433 8.56 12.15 -11.99
C VAL A 433 9.34 13.04 -11.01
N PRO A 434 10.44 13.69 -11.45
CA PRO A 434 11.35 14.40 -10.54
C PRO A 434 10.72 15.62 -9.87
N GLY A 435 9.74 16.23 -10.52
CA GLY A 435 8.97 17.35 -10.00
C GLY A 435 8.08 17.97 -11.07
N PHE A 436 7.38 19.04 -10.70
CA PHE A 436 6.45 19.74 -11.57
C PHE A 436 6.80 21.23 -11.62
N SER A 437 6.42 21.93 -12.69
CA SER A 437 6.67 23.38 -12.71
C SER A 437 5.70 24.06 -11.75
N PRO A 438 6.18 24.90 -10.81
CA PRO A 438 5.29 25.58 -9.88
C PRO A 438 4.33 26.51 -10.64
N PRO A 439 3.08 26.68 -10.18
CA PRO A 439 2.24 27.78 -10.65
C PRO A 439 3.00 29.10 -10.41
N SER A 440 2.88 30.06 -11.34
CA SER A 440 3.46 31.41 -11.14
C SER A 440 3.04 31.96 -9.77
N PRO A 441 3.85 32.75 -9.06
CA PRO A 441 3.44 33.38 -7.81
C PRO A 441 2.23 34.34 -7.96
N VAL A 442 1.86 34.73 -9.19
CA VAL A 442 0.61 35.48 -9.51
C VAL A 442 -0.61 34.54 -9.68
N LEU A 443 -0.37 33.23 -9.77
CA LEU A 443 -1.29 32.12 -10.02
C LEU A 443 -1.61 31.32 -8.74
N GLU A 444 -1.42 31.87 -7.52
CA GLU A 444 -2.06 31.32 -6.32
C GLU A 444 -3.58 31.55 -6.40
N ASP A 445 -4.22 30.81 -7.29
CA ASP A 445 -5.61 30.47 -7.18
C ASP A 445 -5.71 29.51 -5.99
N ALA A 446 -6.12 30.02 -4.83
CA ALA A 446 -6.27 29.24 -3.59
C ALA A 446 -7.27 28.06 -3.71
N GLU A 447 -7.89 27.87 -4.89
CA GLU A 447 -8.93 26.87 -5.20
C GLU A 447 -8.44 25.71 -6.07
N SER A 448 -7.45 25.90 -6.94
CA SER A 448 -6.86 24.82 -7.73
C SER A 448 -5.47 24.53 -7.19
N LYS A 449 -5.39 23.65 -6.19
CA LYS A 449 -4.10 23.10 -5.76
C LYS A 449 -3.44 22.25 -6.86
N GLU A 450 -4.13 21.99 -7.97
CA GLU A 450 -3.61 21.23 -9.09
C GLU A 450 -2.34 21.87 -9.66
N VAL A 451 -1.22 21.22 -9.42
CA VAL A 451 0.08 21.51 -10.02
C VAL A 451 0.25 20.69 -11.30
N ALA A 452 -0.30 19.48 -11.35
CA ALA A 452 -0.25 18.60 -12.50
C ALA A 452 -1.37 17.57 -12.42
N ARG A 453 -1.56 16.80 -13.49
CA ARG A 453 -2.38 15.58 -13.48
C ARG A 453 -1.74 14.48 -14.27
N ILE A 454 -2.04 13.26 -13.86
CA ILE A 454 -1.74 12.03 -14.59
C ILE A 454 -3.05 11.41 -15.06
N THR A 455 -3.11 11.08 -16.34
CA THR A 455 -4.22 10.36 -16.96
C THR A 455 -3.67 9.11 -17.62
N PHE A 456 -4.27 7.95 -17.37
CA PHE A 456 -3.87 6.71 -18.02
C PHE A 456 -5.07 5.89 -18.47
N VAL A 457 -4.87 5.12 -19.54
CA VAL A 457 -5.88 4.22 -20.11
C VAL A 457 -5.46 2.79 -19.84
N PHE A 458 -6.34 2.01 -19.23
CA PHE A 458 -6.03 0.66 -18.80
C PHE A 458 -7.21 -0.30 -19.02
N GLU A 459 -6.90 -1.59 -18.93
CA GLU A 459 -7.85 -2.70 -18.96
C GLU A 459 -7.33 -3.79 -18.02
N THR A 460 -8.24 -4.47 -17.31
CA THR A 460 -7.91 -5.68 -16.55
C THR A 460 -8.69 -6.85 -17.15
N VAL A 461 -7.96 -7.88 -17.57
CA VAL A 461 -8.53 -9.13 -18.09
C VAL A 461 -8.32 -10.17 -17.02
N CYS A 462 -9.40 -10.64 -16.38
CA CYS A 462 -9.29 -11.55 -15.26
C CYS A 462 -10.34 -12.65 -15.30
N SER A 463 -9.91 -13.87 -15.01
CA SER A 463 -10.74 -15.06 -14.79
C SER A 463 -11.14 -15.21 -13.32
N VAL A 464 -10.35 -14.65 -12.40
CA VAL A 464 -10.66 -14.55 -10.96
C VAL A 464 -10.75 -13.09 -10.50
N SER A 465 -10.98 -12.87 -9.19
CA SER A 465 -11.05 -11.54 -8.60
C SER A 465 -9.65 -10.92 -8.41
N CYS A 466 -8.93 -10.71 -9.50
CA CYS A 466 -7.65 -9.99 -9.55
C CYS A 466 -7.79 -8.55 -9.02
N GLU A 467 -6.69 -7.94 -8.61
CA GLU A 467 -6.68 -6.59 -8.06
C GLU A 467 -5.58 -5.75 -8.73
N LEU A 468 -5.96 -4.59 -9.29
CA LEU A 468 -5.04 -3.57 -9.79
C LEU A 468 -5.06 -2.38 -8.84
N TYR A 469 -3.89 -2.00 -8.33
CA TYR A 469 -3.68 -0.88 -7.43
C TYR A 469 -3.01 0.26 -8.19
N PHE A 470 -3.56 1.47 -8.05
CA PHE A 470 -2.84 2.69 -8.41
C PHE A 470 -2.43 3.43 -7.14
N MET A 471 -1.13 3.58 -6.97
CA MET A 471 -0.51 4.17 -5.78
C MET A 471 0.31 5.40 -6.15
N VAL A 472 0.34 6.37 -5.25
CA VAL A 472 1.11 7.60 -5.40
C VAL A 472 2.00 7.78 -4.18
N GLY A 473 3.30 7.98 -4.42
CA GLY A 473 4.28 8.35 -3.41
C GLY A 473 4.79 9.77 -3.66
N ILE A 474 4.93 10.55 -2.60
CA ILE A 474 5.38 11.95 -2.66
C ILE A 474 6.64 12.10 -1.81
N SER A 475 7.76 12.49 -2.43
CA SER A 475 9.09 12.60 -1.80
C SER A 475 9.59 11.25 -1.23
N SER A 476 10.34 11.24 -0.13
CA SER A 476 10.86 10.04 0.55
C SER A 476 9.80 9.21 1.30
N ARG A 477 8.52 9.31 0.93
CA ARG A 477 7.40 8.62 1.61
C ARG A 477 6.98 7.36 0.85
N THR A 478 6.39 6.41 1.57
CA THR A 478 5.86 5.17 1.00
C THR A 478 4.68 5.45 0.07
N ASN A 479 4.59 4.68 -1.02
CA ASN A 479 3.48 4.76 -1.97
C ASN A 479 2.16 4.40 -1.27
N THR A 480 1.17 5.30 -1.34
CA THR A 480 -0.17 5.05 -0.77
C THR A 480 -1.17 4.69 -1.87
N PRO A 481 -2.02 3.67 -1.69
CA PRO A 481 -3.07 3.34 -2.66
C PRO A 481 -4.12 4.45 -2.72
N VAL A 482 -4.31 4.98 -3.93
CA VAL A 482 -5.30 6.01 -4.24
C VAL A 482 -6.60 5.34 -4.70
N GLU A 483 -6.48 4.36 -5.59
CA GLU A 483 -7.61 3.67 -6.22
C GLU A 483 -7.29 2.18 -6.40
N THR A 484 -8.32 1.34 -6.34
CA THR A 484 -8.20 -0.12 -6.53
C THR A 484 -9.31 -0.63 -7.43
N TRP A 485 -8.95 -1.39 -8.46
CA TRP A 485 -9.91 -2.06 -9.34
C TRP A 485 -9.87 -3.56 -9.11
N THR A 486 -11.05 -4.15 -8.91
CA THR A 486 -11.20 -5.59 -8.69
C THR A 486 -11.90 -6.27 -9.85
N GLY A 487 -11.37 -7.43 -10.24
CA GLY A 487 -11.87 -8.25 -11.35
C GLY A 487 -11.65 -7.63 -12.73
N ALA A 488 -12.36 -8.17 -13.72
CA ALA A 488 -12.27 -7.72 -15.10
C ALA A 488 -12.90 -6.33 -15.29
N LYS A 489 -12.15 -5.42 -15.91
CA LYS A 489 -12.58 -4.08 -16.29
C LYS A 489 -12.23 -3.85 -17.76
N GLY A 490 -13.25 -3.53 -18.56
CA GLY A 490 -13.04 -3.09 -19.93
C GLY A 490 -12.20 -1.80 -20.00
N LYS A 491 -11.74 -1.49 -21.21
CA LYS A 491 -10.87 -0.33 -21.45
C LYS A 491 -11.49 0.97 -20.95
N GLN A 492 -10.83 1.61 -19.99
CA GLN A 492 -11.28 2.86 -19.35
C GLN A 492 -10.11 3.79 -19.06
N SER A 493 -10.42 5.07 -18.82
CA SER A 493 -9.44 6.09 -18.45
C SER A 493 -9.62 6.53 -17.00
N TYR A 494 -8.52 6.65 -16.26
CA TYR A 494 -8.51 7.23 -14.92
C TYR A 494 -7.62 8.47 -14.89
N THR A 495 -7.98 9.46 -14.08
CA THR A 495 -7.21 10.70 -13.91
C THR A 495 -7.02 11.04 -12.44
N TYR A 496 -5.76 11.27 -12.05
CA TYR A 496 -5.38 11.71 -10.72
C TYR A 496 -4.76 13.12 -10.77
N VAL A 497 -5.15 13.96 -9.81
CA VAL A 497 -4.72 15.35 -9.70
C VAL A 497 -3.58 15.44 -8.68
N VAL A 498 -2.46 16.01 -9.09
CA VAL A 498 -1.27 16.27 -8.27
C VAL A 498 -1.39 17.65 -7.66
N GLU A 499 -1.42 17.73 -6.33
CA GLU A 499 -1.68 18.99 -5.63
C GLU A 499 -0.41 19.75 -5.18
N LYS A 500 0.76 19.12 -5.29
CA LYS A 500 2.00 19.67 -4.75
C LYS A 500 3.15 19.47 -5.73
N ASN A 501 4.01 20.48 -5.83
CA ASN A 501 5.27 20.34 -6.53
C ASN A 501 6.25 19.55 -5.64
N ALA A 502 6.38 18.26 -5.92
CA ALA A 502 7.36 17.37 -5.29
C ALA A 502 7.71 16.24 -6.25
N THR A 503 8.86 15.60 -6.03
CA THR A 503 9.19 14.32 -6.67
C THR A 503 8.09 13.32 -6.35
N THR A 504 7.47 12.77 -7.39
CA THR A 504 6.29 11.92 -7.26
C THR A 504 6.50 10.61 -8.01
N SER A 505 6.23 9.51 -7.33
CA SER A 505 6.19 8.17 -7.91
C SER A 505 4.76 7.75 -8.18
N PHE A 506 4.46 7.37 -9.41
CA PHE A 506 3.18 6.77 -9.79
C PHE A 506 3.40 5.28 -9.98
N THR A 507 2.67 4.46 -9.23
CA THR A 507 2.93 3.02 -9.18
C THR A 507 1.66 2.23 -9.50
N TRP A 508 1.76 1.31 -10.46
CA TRP A 508 0.74 0.33 -10.76
C TRP A 508 1.22 -1.01 -10.23
N ALA A 509 0.48 -1.58 -9.28
CA ALA A 509 0.74 -2.93 -8.77
C ALA A 509 -0.44 -3.82 -9.11
N PHE A 510 -0.19 -4.93 -9.80
CA PHE A 510 -1.20 -5.90 -10.15
C PHE A 510 -0.93 -7.22 -9.43
N GLN A 511 -1.99 -7.79 -8.88
CA GLN A 511 -1.98 -9.09 -8.22
C GLN A 511 -3.10 -9.94 -8.82
N ARG A 512 -2.78 -11.17 -9.22
CA ARG A 512 -3.77 -12.08 -9.84
C ARG A 512 -4.70 -12.66 -8.78
N THR A 513 -4.12 -13.08 -7.66
CA THR A 513 -4.86 -13.61 -6.52
C THR A 513 -4.18 -13.21 -5.21
N PRO A 514 -4.95 -12.83 -4.18
CA PRO A 514 -4.41 -12.60 -2.84
C PRO A 514 -4.15 -13.91 -2.07
N TYR A 515 -4.61 -15.05 -2.59
CA TYR A 515 -4.45 -16.34 -1.95
C TYR A 515 -3.11 -16.96 -2.33
N HIS A 516 -2.39 -17.46 -1.32
CA HIS A 516 -1.12 -18.14 -1.53
C HIS A 516 -1.37 -19.60 -1.98
N GLU A 517 -1.71 -19.77 -3.26
CA GLU A 517 -1.76 -21.07 -3.90
C GLU A 517 -0.47 -21.29 -4.69
N ALA A 518 0.13 -22.48 -4.55
CA ALA A 518 1.38 -22.81 -5.22
C ALA A 518 1.16 -22.93 -6.74
N GLY A 519 1.97 -22.20 -7.53
CA GLY A 519 2.01 -22.31 -8.99
C GLY A 519 1.44 -21.13 -9.78
N ARG A 520 1.30 -21.37 -11.09
CA ARG A 520 0.89 -20.42 -12.15
C ARG A 520 -0.37 -20.90 -12.84
N GLN A 521 -1.52 -20.70 -12.22
CA GLN A 521 -2.81 -21.15 -12.74
C GLN A 521 -3.52 -20.05 -13.56
N TYR A 522 -3.30 -18.79 -13.18
CA TYR A 522 -4.01 -17.61 -13.67
C TYR A 522 -3.14 -16.66 -14.48
N THR A 523 -2.10 -17.17 -15.16
CA THR A 523 -1.17 -16.32 -15.96
C THR A 523 -1.84 -15.54 -17.09
N SER A 524 -3.00 -15.99 -17.56
CA SER A 524 -3.87 -15.27 -18.50
C SER A 524 -4.49 -14.01 -17.92
N ASP A 525 -4.56 -13.90 -16.59
CA ASP A 525 -5.06 -12.73 -15.90
C ASP A 525 -3.98 -11.65 -15.93
N VAL A 526 -4.28 -10.53 -16.58
CA VAL A 526 -3.31 -9.48 -16.85
C VAL A 526 -3.94 -8.10 -16.73
N ALA A 527 -3.14 -7.15 -16.27
CA ALA A 527 -3.43 -5.73 -16.43
C ALA A 527 -2.68 -5.19 -17.65
N LYS A 528 -3.35 -4.35 -18.44
CA LYS A 528 -2.79 -3.67 -19.62
C LYS A 528 -2.86 -2.17 -19.43
N LEU A 529 -1.77 -1.47 -19.74
CA LEU A 529 -1.70 -0.01 -19.80
C LEU A 529 -1.43 0.41 -21.25
N TYR A 530 -2.38 1.15 -21.83
CA TYR A 530 -2.32 1.57 -23.23
C TYR A 530 -1.66 2.94 -23.39
N SER A 531 -1.93 3.88 -22.48
CA SER A 531 -1.33 5.20 -22.54
C SER A 531 -1.21 5.82 -21.16
N ILE A 532 -0.20 6.66 -20.98
CA ILE A 532 0.05 7.44 -19.77
C ILE A 532 0.40 8.87 -20.19
N ASN A 533 -0.35 9.84 -19.68
CA ASN A 533 -0.13 11.26 -19.93
C ASN A 533 0.05 11.98 -18.60
N VAL A 534 1.23 12.58 -18.38
CA VAL A 534 1.55 13.40 -17.22
C VAL A 534 1.78 14.83 -17.69
N THR A 535 1.03 15.76 -17.12
CA THR A 535 1.12 17.18 -17.46
C THR A 535 2.11 17.94 -16.57
N ASN A 536 2.62 19.08 -17.06
CA ASN A 536 3.41 20.05 -16.31
C ASN A 536 4.69 19.50 -15.62
N VAL A 537 5.36 18.55 -16.28
CA VAL A 537 6.55 17.88 -15.75
C VAL A 537 7.78 18.78 -15.86
N LEU A 538 8.51 18.96 -14.76
CA LEU A 538 9.76 19.72 -14.74
C LEU A 538 10.85 18.93 -15.48
N GLY A 539 11.46 19.56 -16.50
CA GLY A 539 12.38 18.87 -17.41
C GLY A 539 11.69 17.88 -18.36
N GLY A 540 10.37 17.97 -18.51
CA GLY A 540 9.59 17.17 -19.47
C GLY A 540 9.83 17.58 -20.92
N VAL A 541 9.13 16.89 -21.83
CA VAL A 541 9.13 17.16 -23.28
C VAL A 541 7.81 17.76 -23.71
N ALA A 542 7.66 18.17 -24.98
CA ALA A 542 6.41 18.75 -25.47
C ALA A 542 5.94 18.12 -26.77
N SER A 543 4.67 17.75 -26.81
CA SER A 543 4.01 17.26 -28.03
C SER A 543 3.44 18.39 -28.89
N PHE A 544 3.20 19.56 -28.31
CA PHE A 544 2.74 20.77 -28.97
C PHE A 544 3.22 22.03 -28.23
N CYS A 545 3.15 23.18 -28.90
CA CYS A 545 3.40 24.49 -28.28
C CYS A 545 2.07 25.18 -27.97
N ARG A 546 1.98 25.79 -26.79
CA ARG A 546 0.84 26.61 -26.37
C ARG A 546 1.17 28.09 -26.52
N ARG A 547 0.15 28.92 -26.77
CA ARG A 547 0.32 30.37 -26.82
C ARG A 547 0.60 30.92 -25.42
N CYS A 548 1.38 31.98 -25.37
CA CYS A 548 1.80 32.62 -24.12
C CYS A 548 2.05 34.11 -24.38
N ALA A 549 2.07 34.90 -23.31
CA ALA A 549 2.33 36.34 -23.43
C ALA A 549 3.85 36.61 -23.46
N PRO A 550 4.34 37.44 -24.39
CA PRO A 550 5.76 37.77 -24.48
C PRO A 550 6.21 38.60 -23.27
N GLN A 551 7.28 38.20 -22.58
CA GLN A 551 7.92 39.03 -21.56
C GLN A 551 9.08 39.85 -22.15
N PRO A 552 9.42 41.01 -21.55
CA PRO A 552 10.51 41.88 -22.02
C PRO A 552 11.90 41.24 -22.05
N ALA A 553 12.11 40.11 -21.35
CA ALA A 553 13.37 39.36 -21.31
C ALA A 553 13.46 38.21 -22.34
N GLY A 554 12.50 38.09 -23.26
CA GLY A 554 12.52 37.09 -24.34
C GLY A 554 11.96 35.71 -23.97
N SER A 555 11.72 35.42 -22.69
CA SER A 555 10.93 34.26 -22.24
C SER A 555 9.43 34.57 -22.32
N CYS A 556 8.65 33.59 -22.76
CA CYS A 556 7.20 33.67 -22.77
C CYS A 556 6.66 33.22 -21.41
N ALA A 557 5.55 33.80 -20.92
CA ALA A 557 4.91 33.34 -19.69
C ALA A 557 3.43 33.02 -19.90
N PRO A 558 2.89 31.98 -19.21
CA PRO A 558 1.47 31.69 -19.24
C PRO A 558 0.66 32.83 -18.62
N CYS A 559 -0.57 33.03 -19.12
CA CYS A 559 -1.48 34.03 -18.56
C CYS A 559 -1.89 33.69 -17.13
N PRO A 560 -2.24 34.71 -16.32
CA PRO A 560 -2.83 34.49 -15.00
C PRO A 560 -4.13 33.67 -15.10
N PRO A 561 -4.58 33.01 -14.02
CA PRO A 561 -5.76 32.15 -14.09
C PRO A 561 -6.98 32.97 -14.48
N GLY A 562 -7.90 32.33 -15.21
CA GLY A 562 -9.08 32.99 -15.76
C GLY A 562 -8.82 34.05 -16.83
N SER A 563 -7.60 34.13 -17.37
CA SER A 563 -7.24 35.02 -18.48
C SER A 563 -6.76 34.24 -19.71
N ALA A 564 -7.27 34.58 -20.89
CA ALA A 564 -6.90 33.97 -22.15
C ALA A 564 -5.93 34.89 -22.95
N VAL A 565 -5.06 34.29 -23.76
CA VAL A 565 -4.22 35.02 -24.70
C VAL A 565 -5.08 35.46 -25.90
N GLU A 566 -5.16 36.76 -26.16
CA GLU A 566 -5.91 37.27 -27.30
C GLU A 566 -5.18 36.94 -28.64
N PRO A 567 -5.87 36.36 -29.65
CA PRO A 567 -5.26 35.88 -30.88
C PRO A 567 -4.49 36.91 -31.73
N GLY A 568 -4.75 38.21 -31.54
CA GLY A 568 -4.17 39.28 -32.35
C GLY A 568 -3.06 40.09 -31.66
N SER A 569 -3.14 40.27 -30.34
CA SER A 569 -2.23 41.14 -29.58
C SER A 569 -1.18 40.37 -28.77
N GLY A 570 -1.42 39.08 -28.50
CA GLY A 570 -0.59 38.28 -27.58
C GLY A 570 -0.70 38.73 -26.11
N ALA A 571 -1.61 39.65 -25.80
CA ALA A 571 -1.87 40.12 -24.44
C ALA A 571 -2.83 39.17 -23.71
N CYS A 572 -2.63 39.04 -22.38
CA CYS A 572 -3.54 38.30 -21.52
C CYS A 572 -4.75 39.16 -21.18
N HIS A 573 -5.95 38.70 -21.56
CA HIS A 573 -7.21 39.35 -21.21
C HIS A 573 -8.01 38.47 -20.26
N PRO A 574 -8.51 39.00 -19.12
CA PRO A 574 -9.37 38.26 -18.21
C PRO A 574 -10.69 37.89 -18.91
N CYS A 575 -11.20 36.70 -18.63
CA CYS A 575 -12.48 36.25 -19.14
C CYS A 575 -13.62 37.23 -18.72
N PRO A 576 -14.61 37.48 -19.59
CA PRO A 576 -15.74 38.33 -19.28
C PRO A 576 -16.50 37.89 -18.00
N PRO A 577 -17.15 38.81 -17.28
CA PRO A 577 -17.99 38.44 -16.13
C PRO A 577 -19.05 37.39 -16.48
N GLY A 578 -19.24 36.40 -15.61
CA GLY A 578 -20.17 35.29 -15.86
C GLY A 578 -19.59 34.19 -16.75
N THR A 579 -18.31 34.30 -17.12
CA THR A 579 -17.55 33.24 -17.81
C THR A 579 -16.34 32.84 -17.00
N TYR A 580 -15.85 31.63 -17.23
CA TYR A 580 -14.63 31.10 -16.64
C TYR A 580 -13.77 30.43 -17.71
N LEU A 581 -12.47 30.39 -17.50
CA LEU A 581 -11.56 29.75 -18.43
C LEU A 581 -11.61 28.23 -18.23
N GLN A 582 -12.19 27.51 -19.20
CA GLN A 582 -12.21 26.05 -19.19
C GLN A 582 -11.17 25.50 -20.17
N GLY A 583 -10.42 24.49 -19.74
CA GLY A 583 -9.48 23.75 -20.57
C GLY A 583 -8.06 23.84 -20.03
N HIS A 584 -7.49 22.68 -19.69
CA HIS A 584 -6.05 22.55 -19.56
C HIS A 584 -5.45 22.69 -20.98
N PRO A 585 -4.25 23.27 -21.16
CA PRO A 585 -3.64 23.47 -22.49
C PRO A 585 -3.57 22.22 -23.39
N SER A 586 -3.78 21.02 -22.86
CA SER A 586 -3.85 19.74 -23.57
C SER A 586 -5.15 19.49 -24.35
N ASP A 587 -6.26 20.16 -24.01
CA ASP A 587 -7.59 19.94 -24.62
C ASP A 587 -7.93 20.93 -25.75
N GLY A 588 -6.96 21.76 -26.15
CA GLY A 588 -7.11 22.79 -27.17
C GLY A 588 -6.89 24.21 -26.65
N PRO A 589 -7.18 25.24 -27.47
CA PRO A 589 -7.04 26.64 -27.06
C PRO A 589 -7.98 26.94 -25.88
N PRO A 590 -7.47 27.45 -24.75
CA PRO A 590 -8.31 27.75 -23.59
C PRO A 590 -9.32 28.84 -23.98
N ALA A 591 -10.62 28.52 -23.82
CA ALA A 591 -11.72 29.38 -24.21
C ALA A 591 -12.58 29.73 -23.00
N CYS A 592 -12.99 30.99 -22.90
CA CYS A 592 -13.91 31.43 -21.85
C CYS A 592 -15.30 30.82 -22.10
N GLN A 593 -15.75 29.97 -21.19
CA GLN A 593 -17.05 29.32 -21.22
C GLN A 593 -18.02 30.04 -20.28
N PRO A 594 -19.30 30.19 -20.64
CA PRO A 594 -20.29 30.74 -19.72
C PRO A 594 -20.45 29.82 -18.51
N CYS A 595 -20.63 30.42 -17.33
CA CYS A 595 -21.05 29.70 -16.15
C CYS A 595 -22.46 29.12 -16.34
N GLY A 596 -22.72 27.97 -15.72
CA GLY A 596 -24.03 27.32 -15.77
C GLY A 596 -25.14 28.19 -15.16
N PRO A 597 -26.42 27.87 -15.43
CA PRO A 597 -27.56 28.60 -14.87
C PRO A 597 -27.42 28.79 -13.36
N GLY A 598 -27.71 29.98 -12.83
CA GLY A 598 -27.64 30.24 -11.38
C GLY A 598 -26.23 30.23 -10.76
N THR A 599 -25.18 30.19 -11.58
CA THR A 599 -23.79 30.28 -11.09
C THR A 599 -23.09 31.52 -11.61
N HIS A 600 -22.11 31.98 -10.85
CA HIS A 600 -21.32 33.17 -11.12
C HIS A 600 -19.84 32.80 -11.14
N SER A 601 -19.08 33.41 -12.03
CA SER A 601 -17.62 33.30 -12.05
C SER A 601 -17.02 33.96 -10.81
N ASN A 602 -16.03 33.34 -10.16
CA ASN A 602 -15.25 33.94 -9.07
C ASN A 602 -14.47 35.19 -9.52
N GLN A 603 -13.84 35.91 -8.58
CA GLN A 603 -13.10 37.14 -8.88
C GLN A 603 -11.97 36.93 -9.91
N LEU A 604 -11.35 35.74 -9.87
CA LEU A 604 -10.27 35.35 -10.76
C LEU A 604 -10.75 34.78 -12.10
N ARG A 605 -12.06 34.64 -12.31
CA ARG A 605 -12.67 34.05 -13.53
C ARG A 605 -12.14 32.65 -13.85
N SER A 606 -11.73 31.90 -12.83
CA SER A 606 -11.14 30.56 -12.94
C SER A 606 -12.15 29.45 -12.69
N LEU A 607 -13.21 29.70 -11.91
CA LEU A 607 -14.29 28.75 -11.69
C LEU A 607 -15.66 29.41 -11.55
N CYS A 608 -16.70 28.58 -11.66
CA CYS A 608 -18.09 28.97 -11.41
C CYS A 608 -18.55 28.45 -10.06
N TYR A 609 -19.26 29.30 -9.33
CA TYR A 609 -19.85 28.96 -8.04
C TYR A 609 -21.23 29.59 -7.90
N ASN A 610 -22.09 28.98 -7.09
CA ASN A 610 -23.32 29.63 -6.68
C ASN A 610 -23.00 30.53 -5.47
N ASN A 611 -23.45 31.79 -5.48
CA ASN A 611 -23.23 32.77 -4.40
C ASN A 611 -24.29 32.69 -3.29
N CYS A 612 -25.01 31.57 -3.21
CA CYS A 612 -26.19 31.34 -2.37
C CYS A 612 -27.38 32.25 -2.68
N SER A 613 -27.43 32.85 -3.88
CA SER A 613 -28.57 33.62 -4.33
C SER A 613 -29.32 32.93 -5.45
N PHE A 614 -30.64 33.12 -5.49
CA PHE A 614 -31.52 32.60 -6.52
C PHE A 614 -32.43 33.73 -7.01
N SER A 615 -32.52 33.89 -8.32
CA SER A 615 -33.40 34.90 -8.93
C SER A 615 -34.45 34.20 -9.78
N LEU A 616 -35.72 34.48 -9.50
CA LEU A 616 -36.87 33.90 -10.21
C LEU A 616 -37.66 35.00 -10.90
N GLU A 617 -37.84 34.87 -12.21
CA GLU A 617 -38.61 35.81 -13.01
C GLU A 617 -40.08 35.35 -13.10
N LEU A 618 -41.00 36.15 -12.56
CA LEU A 618 -42.43 35.87 -12.49
C LEU A 618 -43.21 37.06 -13.03
N ARG A 619 -43.87 36.91 -14.20
CA ARG A 619 -44.82 37.88 -14.78
C ARG A 619 -44.33 39.35 -14.66
N GLY A 620 -43.14 39.63 -15.21
CA GLY A 620 -42.55 40.97 -15.22
C GLY A 620 -41.96 41.46 -13.89
N HIS A 621 -41.90 40.62 -12.86
CA HIS A 621 -41.24 40.90 -11.59
C HIS A 621 -40.08 39.93 -11.40
N LEU A 622 -38.90 40.46 -11.04
CA LEU A 622 -37.74 39.67 -10.66
C LEU A 622 -37.71 39.53 -9.14
N LEU A 623 -37.92 38.32 -8.64
CA LEU A 623 -37.81 38.01 -7.21
C LEU A 623 -36.40 37.51 -6.91
N HIS A 624 -35.71 38.19 -5.99
CA HIS A 624 -34.37 37.83 -5.54
C HIS A 624 -34.44 37.19 -4.15
N TYR A 625 -33.88 36.00 -4.02
CA TYR A 625 -33.79 35.23 -2.78
C TYR A 625 -32.32 35.04 -2.41
N ASP A 626 -31.99 35.33 -1.16
CA ASP A 626 -30.64 35.12 -0.61
C ASP A 626 -30.72 34.05 0.49
N PHE A 627 -29.82 33.06 0.42
CA PHE A 627 -29.77 31.90 1.31
C PHE A 627 -28.43 31.85 2.06
N PRO A 628 -28.11 32.83 2.93
CA PRO A 628 -26.82 32.90 3.62
C PRO A 628 -26.56 31.69 4.53
N ALA A 629 -27.61 31.02 5.01
CA ALA A 629 -27.50 29.80 5.81
C ALA A 629 -26.87 28.63 5.02
N LEU A 630 -27.03 28.57 3.70
CA LEU A 630 -26.42 27.54 2.86
C LEU A 630 -24.90 27.75 2.70
N ALA A 631 -24.42 28.98 2.89
CA ALA A 631 -23.00 29.31 2.79
C ALA A 631 -22.16 28.73 3.94
N ALA A 632 -22.75 28.48 5.11
CA ALA A 632 -22.03 27.92 6.25
C ALA A 632 -21.65 26.44 6.07
N GLY A 633 -22.19 25.79 5.04
CA GLY A 633 -22.15 24.34 4.89
C GLY A 633 -23.10 23.63 5.87
N ALA A 634 -23.41 22.38 5.56
CA ALA A 634 -24.24 21.52 6.38
C ALA A 634 -23.51 20.20 6.62
N ALA A 635 -23.60 19.70 7.85
CA ALA A 635 -23.20 18.35 8.18
C ALA A 635 -24.47 17.55 8.49
N LEU A 636 -24.70 16.45 7.76
CA LEU A 636 -25.83 15.57 7.97
C LEU A 636 -25.33 14.17 8.35
N ALA A 637 -25.91 13.60 9.39
CA ALA A 637 -25.76 12.19 9.68
C ALA A 637 -27.03 11.46 9.27
N THR A 638 -26.89 10.27 8.69
CA THR A 638 -28.04 9.37 8.52
C THR A 638 -28.55 8.90 9.88
N GLY A 639 -29.75 8.33 9.90
CA GLY A 639 -30.19 7.54 11.06
C GLY A 639 -29.19 6.42 11.40
N PRO A 640 -29.25 5.88 12.64
CA PRO A 640 -28.42 4.75 13.03
C PRO A 640 -28.66 3.59 12.07
N SER A 641 -27.62 3.20 11.37
CA SER A 641 -27.57 1.95 10.63
C SER A 641 -26.89 0.92 11.51
N PHE A 642 -27.30 -0.32 11.35
CA PHE A 642 -26.74 -1.42 12.11
C PHE A 642 -26.09 -2.38 11.13
N THR A 643 -24.91 -2.86 11.48
CA THR A 643 -24.30 -4.00 10.80
C THR A 643 -25.20 -5.22 10.96
N ALA A 644 -24.93 -6.29 10.22
CA ALA A 644 -25.72 -7.52 10.32
C ALA A 644 -25.76 -8.09 11.76
N LYS A 645 -24.77 -7.77 12.60
CA LYS A 645 -24.74 -8.16 14.03
C LYS A 645 -24.96 -7.00 15.01
N GLY A 646 -25.67 -5.94 14.57
CA GLY A 646 -26.21 -4.93 15.50
C GLY A 646 -25.24 -3.82 15.92
N ARG A 647 -24.07 -3.67 15.30
CA ARG A 647 -23.17 -2.53 15.58
C ARG A 647 -23.71 -1.27 14.94
N ARG A 648 -23.88 -0.23 15.76
CA ARG A 648 -24.40 1.07 15.32
C ARG A 648 -23.32 1.87 14.59
N TYR A 649 -23.62 2.33 13.38
CA TYR A 649 -22.81 3.28 12.62
C TYR A 649 -23.70 4.31 11.92
N PHE A 650 -23.11 5.41 11.46
CA PHE A 650 -23.81 6.45 10.73
C PHE A 650 -22.98 6.89 9.51
N HIS A 651 -23.65 7.20 8.41
CA HIS A 651 -23.01 7.91 7.31
C HIS A 651 -23.02 9.40 7.63
N HIS A 652 -21.85 10.00 7.72
CA HIS A 652 -21.67 11.43 7.91
C HIS A 652 -21.37 12.09 6.58
N PHE A 653 -22.24 13.01 6.18
CA PHE A 653 -22.11 13.81 4.98
C PHE A 653 -21.74 15.24 5.36
N SER A 654 -20.69 15.77 4.74
CA SER A 654 -20.38 17.20 4.79
C SER A 654 -20.73 17.79 3.44
N LEU A 655 -21.49 18.89 3.43
CA LEU A 655 -21.96 19.59 2.26
C LEU A 655 -21.60 21.06 2.35
N SER A 656 -21.10 21.62 1.28
CA SER A 656 -20.94 23.06 1.09
C SER A 656 -21.16 23.34 -0.39
N LEU A 657 -22.37 23.80 -0.74
CA LEU A 657 -22.85 23.85 -2.13
C LEU A 657 -22.75 25.25 -2.76
N CYS A 658 -22.64 26.29 -1.94
CA CYS A 658 -22.62 27.68 -2.40
C CYS A 658 -21.81 28.55 -1.44
N GLY A 659 -21.45 29.77 -1.88
CA GLY A 659 -20.64 30.69 -1.10
C GLY A 659 -19.14 30.43 -1.25
N HIS A 660 -18.35 30.95 -0.31
CA HIS A 660 -16.89 30.82 -0.24
C HIS A 660 -16.10 31.15 -1.53
N GLN A 661 -16.67 31.95 -2.44
CA GLN A 661 -16.10 32.24 -3.77
C GLN A 661 -15.89 30.99 -4.66
N GLY A 662 -16.50 29.86 -4.30
CA GLY A 662 -16.37 28.58 -5.00
C GLY A 662 -15.43 27.56 -4.36
N ARG A 663 -14.82 27.90 -3.20
CA ARG A 663 -13.95 26.98 -2.44
C ARG A 663 -14.74 25.76 -1.99
N LYS A 664 -14.21 24.57 -2.30
CA LYS A 664 -14.66 23.28 -1.75
C LYS A 664 -14.44 23.27 -0.23
N ALA A 665 -15.47 23.63 0.52
CA ALA A 665 -15.38 23.77 1.97
C ALA A 665 -15.91 22.54 2.75
N ALA A 666 -16.50 21.53 2.06
CA ALA A 666 -16.87 20.29 2.73
C ALA A 666 -15.62 19.42 2.93
N THR A 667 -15.41 18.95 4.16
CA THR A 667 -14.21 18.19 4.57
C THR A 667 -14.62 16.88 5.23
N CYS A 668 -14.08 15.77 4.75
CA CYS A 668 -14.27 14.43 5.35
C CYS A 668 -12.90 13.82 5.64
N THR A 669 -12.73 13.28 6.85
CA THR A 669 -11.43 12.86 7.36
C THR A 669 -11.45 11.40 7.77
N ASP A 670 -10.42 10.63 7.38
CA ASP A 670 -10.13 9.34 7.99
C ASP A 670 -9.30 9.56 9.25
N ASN A 671 -9.83 9.16 10.42
CA ASN A 671 -9.16 9.31 11.70
C ASN A 671 -8.87 7.95 12.39
N VAL A 672 -8.92 6.84 11.64
CA VAL A 672 -8.68 5.48 12.18
C VAL A 672 -7.28 5.39 12.83
N THR A 673 -6.30 6.13 12.34
CA THR A 673 -4.92 6.14 12.84
C THR A 673 -4.60 7.24 13.86
N ASP A 674 -5.41 8.30 13.97
CA ASP A 674 -4.97 9.60 14.50
C ASP A 674 -5.45 9.92 15.93
N ALA A 675 -6.14 8.99 16.61
CA ALA A 675 -6.87 9.34 17.84
C ALA A 675 -6.00 9.76 19.05
N ARG A 676 -4.66 9.62 19.03
CA ARG A 676 -3.76 10.02 20.16
C ARG A 676 -2.31 10.43 19.82
N LEU A 677 -1.92 10.59 18.55
CA LEU A 677 -0.54 10.99 18.26
C LEU A 677 -0.34 12.48 18.68
N PRO A 678 0.77 12.82 19.39
CA PRO A 678 1.04 14.19 19.74
C PRO A 678 1.09 15.06 18.48
N ALA A 679 0.52 16.26 18.56
CA ALA A 679 0.43 17.21 17.44
C ALA A 679 1.81 17.35 16.75
N GLY A 680 1.90 16.88 15.51
CA GLY A 680 3.11 16.97 14.68
C GLY A 680 3.90 15.67 14.47
N ALA A 681 3.52 14.54 15.08
CA ALA A 681 4.24 13.25 14.94
C ALA A 681 3.46 12.13 14.22
N GLY A 682 2.21 12.36 13.80
CA GLY A 682 1.40 11.37 13.08
C GLY A 682 1.38 11.53 11.56
N ALA A 683 1.18 10.43 10.84
CA ALA A 683 0.83 10.46 9.42
C ALA A 683 -0.44 11.31 9.24
N PRO A 684 -0.50 12.25 8.27
CA PRO A 684 -1.69 13.06 8.09
C PRO A 684 -2.88 12.16 7.78
N SER A 685 -3.93 12.26 8.59
CA SER A 685 -5.26 11.71 8.32
C SER A 685 -5.65 11.98 6.86
N ARG A 686 -6.19 10.97 6.17
CA ARG A 686 -6.64 11.14 4.78
C ARG A 686 -7.82 12.11 4.80
N VAL A 687 -7.61 13.35 4.35
CA VAL A 687 -8.65 14.39 4.25
C VAL A 687 -9.09 14.54 2.81
N VAL A 688 -10.40 14.42 2.57
CA VAL A 688 -11.03 14.68 1.28
C VAL A 688 -11.80 16.00 1.37
N THR A 689 -11.57 16.90 0.42
CA THR A 689 -12.27 18.19 0.29
C THR A 689 -13.07 18.26 -1.00
N SER A 690 -14.38 18.53 -0.91
CA SER A 690 -15.29 18.58 -2.07
C SER A 690 -16.50 19.50 -1.82
N TYR A 691 -17.48 19.55 -2.73
CA TYR A 691 -18.78 20.20 -2.46
C TYR A 691 -19.69 19.30 -1.62
N VAL A 692 -19.57 17.98 -1.79
CA VAL A 692 -20.23 16.95 -0.97
C VAL A 692 -19.25 15.81 -0.77
N CYS A 693 -18.97 15.45 0.49
CA CYS A 693 -18.19 14.27 0.83
C CYS A 693 -18.93 13.43 1.86
N GLN A 694 -18.56 12.15 1.95
CA GLN A 694 -19.10 11.21 2.93
C GLN A 694 -17.95 10.53 3.67
N ALA A 695 -18.13 10.30 4.97
CA ALA A 695 -17.34 9.34 5.76
C ALA A 695 -18.27 8.45 6.59
N ILE A 696 -17.81 7.25 6.94
CA ILE A 696 -18.52 6.39 7.90
C ILE A 696 -18.03 6.77 9.30
N VAL A 697 -18.96 7.01 10.22
CA VAL A 697 -18.66 7.34 11.62
C VAL A 697 -19.20 6.26 12.53
N VAL A 698 -18.31 5.67 13.31
CA VAL A 698 -18.61 4.74 14.40
C VAL A 698 -18.54 5.52 15.71
N PRO A 699 -19.65 5.60 16.47
CA PRO A 699 -19.69 6.31 17.73
C PRO A 699 -18.74 5.70 18.78
N PRO A 700 -18.29 6.48 19.77
CA PRO A 700 -17.43 5.98 20.84
C PRO A 700 -18.14 4.95 21.72
N ASP A 701 -17.46 3.85 22.04
CA ASP A 701 -17.90 2.78 22.95
C ASP A 701 -17.36 3.02 24.38
N ALA A 702 -18.15 2.66 25.39
CA ALA A 702 -17.82 2.85 26.81
C ALA A 702 -16.53 2.16 27.31
N VAL A 703 -16.01 1.16 26.58
CA VAL A 703 -14.85 0.35 27.00
C VAL A 703 -13.65 0.44 26.04
N GLY A 704 -13.82 0.94 24.81
CA GLY A 704 -12.80 0.85 23.76
C GLY A 704 -12.45 2.16 23.04
N TYR A 705 -13.45 2.94 22.63
CA TYR A 705 -13.26 4.15 21.80
C TYR A 705 -13.60 5.40 22.61
N LYS A 706 -12.60 6.21 22.98
CA LYS A 706 -12.86 7.49 23.68
C LYS A 706 -13.37 8.59 22.73
N THR A 707 -13.22 8.41 21.42
CA THR A 707 -13.56 9.37 20.37
C THR A 707 -14.25 8.66 19.21
N PRO A 708 -15.21 9.30 18.52
CA PRO A 708 -15.83 8.73 17.32
C PRO A 708 -14.77 8.46 16.26
N VAL A 709 -14.79 7.25 15.70
CA VAL A 709 -13.89 6.84 14.62
C VAL A 709 -14.58 7.12 13.30
N SER A 710 -13.87 7.76 12.38
CA SER A 710 -14.29 8.08 11.04
C SER A 710 -13.36 7.39 10.05
N SER A 711 -13.94 6.66 9.10
CA SER A 711 -13.21 5.90 8.08
C SER A 711 -13.85 6.07 6.71
N GLN A 712 -13.10 5.70 5.67
CA GLN A 712 -13.57 5.69 4.28
C GLN A 712 -14.11 7.06 3.80
N PRO A 713 -13.30 8.14 3.81
CA PRO A 713 -13.72 9.41 3.24
C PRO A 713 -13.76 9.32 1.70
N VAL A 714 -14.92 9.67 1.13
CA VAL A 714 -15.20 9.64 -0.31
C VAL A 714 -15.71 11.00 -0.78
N SER A 715 -15.21 11.49 -1.91
CA SER A 715 -15.78 12.65 -2.61
C SER A 715 -17.00 12.20 -3.40
N LEU A 716 -18.14 12.88 -3.20
CA LEU A 716 -19.38 12.61 -3.93
C LEU A 716 -19.71 13.69 -4.98
N ALA A 717 -19.15 14.91 -4.84
CA ALA A 717 -19.39 15.99 -5.78
C ALA A 717 -18.19 16.94 -5.89
N ASP A 718 -17.53 16.92 -7.05
CA ASP A 718 -16.29 17.70 -7.30
C ASP A 718 -16.49 18.95 -8.17
N ARG A 719 -17.64 19.08 -8.83
CA ARG A 719 -17.94 20.21 -9.73
C ARG A 719 -19.41 20.60 -9.65
N LEU A 720 -19.67 21.90 -9.66
CA LEU A 720 -21.00 22.47 -9.81
C LEU A 720 -21.27 22.77 -11.29
N VAL A 721 -22.38 22.28 -11.84
CA VAL A 721 -22.70 22.41 -13.28
C VAL A 721 -23.67 23.57 -13.55
N GLY A 722 -24.51 23.92 -12.58
CA GLY A 722 -25.61 24.89 -12.73
C GLY A 722 -26.76 24.52 -11.82
#